data_AF-A0A2U3EE08-F1
#
_entry.id   AF-A0A2U3EE08-F1
#
_cell.length_a   1.000
_cell.length_b   1.000
_cell.length_c   1.000
_cell.angle_alpha   90.00
_cell.angle_beta   90.00
_cell.angle_gamma   90.00
#
_symmetry.space_group_name_H-M   'P 1'
#
loop_
_entity.id
_entity.type
_entity.pdbx_description
1 polymer ?
#
loop_
_entity_poly.entity_id
_entity_poly.type
_entity_poly.pdbx_seq_one_letter_code
_entity_poly.pdbx_strand_id
1 'polypeptide(L)'
;MSASSSSFTVPFFIGGKDTSADKSFDVVSPSDGKVAHRCGSATLADASAAIAAAADTFKTWRRTTPMQRRDIFLKAADIMAARREELAGYMATETGATPPWCNFNLDVGIGMLKDIAGRIATLEGSFPALMDPNTSAIVMREPYGVVLAMAPWNAPFILGTRCVAFPIAAGNTVVFKGSEVAPRTMSAIVSVFREAGLPDGVLNFIVHEPSAAAESTAHAIAHPQVKKINFTGSTQVGRIIGRLAGENLKPLVLELGGKAPAIVWEDADLQLAADQCALGSFLHSGQICMSTEKILVHESVKKDFLDKLVAAVEKIFPTGGDALTLINSTAVDKNKALVKDATSKGASVVFGNPDAQEASGTRLRPIVVDNVTTDMELYRTESFGPTVSVIGIESEDEAIRIANDTEYGLTSAVFTEDLRRGLRFAREIETGAVHINNMTVHDETALPHGGAKASGYGRFNASKGLDDPKFNVVKPVSLYAPRRQSTIAFLAPSPQSPTTDRHHRPPPKTLSPSMSFLGMGRQQPTSEQKIAAVEGEMRMMADTYNRYAFSPFPPLSPICLRERARAGETLAAAVSDRRLVDDLLVCPPLPPELGSRLSSRDCGPGGPASYRAETGMLARAAGHLTMATGATTTTTKTTTTTMMMCGGGGGGWWMGYHLQQACQKKCVPTDYREGELNKGESVCLDRCTAKFLDTSMKVSEIMQQQGQAMGGAAPQQGGGGLF
;
A
#
# COMPACT_ATOMS: atom_id res chain seq x y z
N MET A 1 34.06 33.53 0.77
CA MET A 1 35.27 32.78 1.19
C MET A 1 35.44 31.60 0.25
N SER A 2 36.41 31.70 -0.66
CA SER A 2 36.77 30.66 -1.63
C SER A 2 37.77 29.71 -0.97
N ALA A 3 37.27 28.60 -0.41
CA ALA A 3 38.10 27.46 -0.05
C ALA A 3 37.76 26.31 -1.02
N SER A 4 38.79 25.86 -1.74
CA SER A 4 38.78 24.69 -2.62
C SER A 4 38.05 23.50 -1.96
N SER A 5 36.85 23.14 -2.45
CA SER A 5 36.10 21.95 -2.02
C SER A 5 36.57 20.65 -2.68
N SER A 6 37.66 20.69 -3.45
CA SER A 6 38.16 19.55 -4.24
C SER A 6 38.80 18.42 -3.41
N SER A 7 38.89 18.54 -2.08
CA SER A 7 39.55 17.54 -1.22
C SER A 7 38.62 16.43 -0.69
N PHE A 8 37.30 16.63 -0.70
CA PHE A 8 36.38 15.63 -0.15
C PHE A 8 36.10 14.52 -1.17
N THR A 9 36.27 13.26 -0.74
CA THR A 9 35.89 12.07 -1.51
C THR A 9 34.84 11.31 -0.72
N VAL A 10 33.64 11.15 -1.29
CA VAL A 10 32.57 10.35 -0.68
C VAL A 10 33.04 8.88 -0.59
N PRO A 11 33.11 8.28 0.61
CA PRO A 11 33.49 6.89 0.78
C PRO A 11 32.31 5.94 0.50
N PHE A 12 32.60 4.66 0.35
CA PHE A 12 31.58 3.61 0.45
C PHE A 12 31.37 3.20 1.90
N PHE A 13 30.29 2.48 2.17
CA PHE A 13 29.99 2.02 3.52
C PHE A 13 29.76 0.51 3.50
N ILE A 14 30.67 -0.25 4.12
CA ILE A 14 30.62 -1.71 4.12
C ILE A 14 30.78 -2.21 5.56
N GLY A 15 29.81 -2.99 6.04
CA GLY A 15 29.90 -3.65 7.34
C GLY A 15 30.14 -2.70 8.51
N GLY A 16 29.55 -1.51 8.50
CA GLY A 16 29.69 -0.52 9.58
C GLY A 16 30.81 0.51 9.39
N LYS A 17 31.60 0.42 8.31
CA LYS A 17 32.81 1.22 8.12
C LYS A 17 32.82 1.97 6.80
N ASP A 18 33.27 3.22 6.86
CA ASP A 18 33.62 3.98 5.68
C ASP A 18 34.85 3.34 5.03
N THR A 19 34.75 3.03 3.74
CA THR A 19 35.78 2.35 2.95
C THR A 19 36.33 3.31 1.92
N SER A 20 37.63 3.58 2.00
CA SER A 20 38.36 4.35 1.00
C SER A 20 38.59 3.51 -0.23
N ALA A 21 38.29 4.08 -1.41
CA ALA A 21 38.53 3.42 -2.69
C ALA A 21 39.89 3.82 -3.27
N ASP A 22 40.56 2.90 -3.95
CA ASP A 22 41.80 3.19 -4.68
C ASP A 22 41.57 4.09 -5.90
N LYS A 23 40.37 3.99 -6.48
CA LYS A 23 39.90 4.82 -7.60
C LYS A 23 38.82 5.79 -7.14
N SER A 24 38.78 6.97 -7.73
CA SER A 24 37.70 7.93 -7.53
C SER A 24 37.43 8.74 -8.79
N PHE A 25 36.20 9.21 -8.92
CA PHE A 25 35.72 10.01 -10.05
C PHE A 25 35.13 11.34 -9.55
N ASP A 26 35.09 12.32 -10.45
CA ASP A 26 34.59 13.66 -10.14
C ASP A 26 33.07 13.71 -10.23
N VAL A 27 32.44 14.35 -9.26
CA VAL A 27 31.01 14.67 -9.27
C VAL A 27 30.88 16.14 -9.63
N VAL A 28 30.27 16.42 -10.78
CA VAL A 28 30.16 17.77 -11.34
C VAL A 28 28.78 18.33 -11.06
N SER A 29 28.73 19.53 -10.47
CA SER A 29 27.49 20.26 -10.21
C SER A 29 26.88 20.70 -11.54
N PRO A 30 25.61 20.36 -11.84
CA PRO A 30 24.97 20.80 -13.08
C PRO A 30 24.64 22.31 -13.08
N SER A 31 24.64 22.95 -11.92
CA SER A 31 24.27 24.37 -11.77
C SER A 31 25.34 25.32 -12.31
N ASP A 32 26.61 24.95 -12.17
CA ASP A 32 27.78 25.78 -12.51
C ASP A 32 28.90 25.04 -13.25
N GLY A 33 28.76 23.73 -13.49
CA GLY A 33 29.71 22.91 -14.24
C GLY A 33 31.03 22.63 -13.52
N LYS A 34 31.13 22.96 -12.23
CA LYS A 34 32.35 22.75 -11.43
C LYS A 34 32.32 21.40 -10.71
N VAL A 35 33.50 20.85 -10.44
CA VAL A 35 33.64 19.67 -9.58
C VAL A 35 33.20 20.05 -8.17
N ALA A 36 32.10 19.47 -7.72
CA ALA A 36 31.56 19.68 -6.38
C ALA A 36 32.43 18.96 -5.33
N HIS A 37 32.76 17.70 -5.60
CA HIS A 37 33.63 16.81 -4.82
C HIS A 37 33.95 15.56 -5.66
N ARG A 38 34.66 14.59 -5.06
CA ARG A 38 34.92 13.29 -5.67
C ARG A 38 34.09 12.20 -4.99
N CYS A 39 33.96 11.04 -5.63
CA CYS A 39 33.40 9.83 -5.04
C CYS A 39 34.33 8.66 -5.32
N GLY A 40 34.53 7.77 -4.35
CA GLY A 40 35.23 6.51 -4.61
C GLY A 40 34.55 5.73 -5.75
N SER A 41 35.27 4.80 -6.39
CA SER A 41 34.72 3.82 -7.34
C SER A 41 34.88 2.39 -6.82
N ALA A 42 33.78 1.69 -6.55
CA ALA A 42 33.77 0.38 -5.91
C ALA A 42 34.13 -0.68 -6.95
N THR A 43 35.06 -1.57 -6.58
CA THR A 43 35.41 -2.72 -7.40
C THR A 43 34.37 -3.84 -7.24
N LEU A 44 34.46 -4.87 -8.09
CA LEU A 44 33.65 -6.08 -7.92
C LEU A 44 33.94 -6.81 -6.59
N ALA A 45 35.17 -6.68 -6.08
CA ALA A 45 35.55 -7.24 -4.79
C ALA A 45 34.83 -6.50 -3.66
N ASP A 46 34.74 -5.16 -3.74
CA ASP A 46 33.99 -4.35 -2.77
C ASP A 46 32.50 -4.67 -2.80
N ALA A 47 31.91 -4.81 -4.00
CA ALA A 47 30.53 -5.23 -4.15
C ALA A 47 30.28 -6.61 -3.51
N SER A 48 31.19 -7.56 -3.70
CA SER A 48 31.12 -8.89 -3.07
C SER A 48 31.26 -8.81 -1.54
N ALA A 49 32.14 -7.95 -1.04
CA ALA A 49 32.32 -7.72 0.39
C ALA A 49 31.08 -7.10 1.04
N ALA A 50 30.44 -6.12 0.39
CA ALA A 50 29.18 -5.53 0.82
C ALA A 50 28.05 -6.58 0.89
N ILE A 51 27.96 -7.45 -0.12
CA ILE A 51 26.96 -8.54 -0.14
C ILE A 51 27.25 -9.56 0.96
N ALA A 52 28.51 -9.92 1.18
CA ALA A 52 28.90 -10.86 2.23
C ALA A 52 28.59 -10.31 3.63
N ALA A 53 28.89 -9.02 3.89
CA ALA A 53 28.54 -8.34 5.13
C ALA A 53 27.03 -8.32 5.36
N ALA A 54 26.26 -7.97 4.33
CA ALA A 54 24.79 -7.99 4.38
C ALA A 54 24.24 -9.40 4.70
N ALA A 55 24.81 -10.43 4.09
CA ALA A 55 24.38 -11.82 4.27
C ALA A 55 24.71 -12.35 5.67
N ASP A 56 25.84 -11.95 6.25
CA ASP A 56 26.20 -12.33 7.61
C ASP A 56 25.29 -11.67 8.64
N THR A 57 25.12 -10.35 8.56
CA THR A 57 24.23 -9.59 9.47
C THR A 57 22.76 -10.02 9.35
N PHE A 58 22.32 -10.49 8.17
CA PHE A 58 20.96 -11.00 8.00
C PHE A 58 20.59 -12.09 9.00
N LYS A 59 21.55 -12.94 9.42
CA LYS A 59 21.32 -14.05 10.36
C LYS A 59 20.77 -13.57 11.71
N THR A 60 21.15 -12.37 12.15
CA THR A 60 20.72 -11.75 13.41
C THR A 60 19.61 -10.72 13.17
N TRP A 61 19.73 -9.88 12.14
CA TRP A 61 18.75 -8.83 11.86
C TRP A 61 17.33 -9.37 11.64
N ARG A 62 17.19 -10.50 10.94
CA ARG A 62 15.89 -11.14 10.69
C ARG A 62 15.15 -11.58 11.97
N ARG A 63 15.85 -11.65 13.11
CA ARG A 63 15.31 -12.06 14.41
C ARG A 63 14.94 -10.88 15.30
N THR A 64 15.20 -9.64 14.86
CA THR A 64 14.77 -8.44 15.58
C THR A 64 13.24 -8.39 15.65
N THR A 65 12.71 -7.79 16.71
CA THR A 65 11.28 -7.57 16.85
C THR A 65 10.83 -6.38 15.99
N PRO A 66 9.56 -6.34 15.56
CA PRO A 66 8.99 -5.15 14.92
C PRO A 66 9.22 -3.85 15.70
N MET A 67 9.17 -3.89 17.03
CA MET A 67 9.36 -2.71 17.88
C MET A 67 10.79 -2.17 17.82
N GLN A 68 11.79 -3.05 17.89
CA GLN A 68 13.20 -2.66 17.72
C GLN A 68 13.44 -2.00 16.37
N ARG A 69 12.83 -2.53 15.29
CA ARG A 69 12.93 -1.92 13.96
C ARG A 69 12.21 -0.58 13.89
N ARG A 70 11.01 -0.47 14.46
CA ARG A 70 10.23 0.78 14.51
C ARG A 70 11.03 1.91 15.15
N ASP A 71 11.65 1.66 16.30
CA ASP A 71 12.33 2.71 17.07
C ASP A 71 13.52 3.30 16.30
N ILE A 72 14.23 2.47 15.52
CA ILE A 72 15.30 2.94 14.62
C ILE A 72 14.72 3.86 13.53
N PHE A 73 13.57 3.54 12.95
CA PHE A 73 12.97 4.34 11.88
C PHE A 73 12.43 5.68 12.38
N LEU A 74 11.84 5.71 13.57
CA LEU A 74 11.43 6.97 14.22
C LEU A 74 12.64 7.85 14.48
N LYS A 75 13.72 7.29 15.03
CA LYS A 75 14.96 8.04 15.26
C LYS A 75 15.60 8.52 13.95
N ALA A 76 15.58 7.69 12.89
CA ALA A 76 16.06 8.09 11.56
C ALA A 76 15.26 9.27 10.99
N ALA A 77 13.94 9.28 11.19
CA ALA A 77 13.10 10.40 10.76
C ALA A 77 13.45 11.70 11.50
N ASP A 78 13.70 11.63 12.81
CA ASP A 78 14.11 12.77 13.62
C ASP A 78 15.49 13.31 13.21
N ILE A 79 16.45 12.42 12.95
CA ILE A 79 17.80 12.78 12.48
C ILE A 79 17.73 13.43 11.08
N MET A 80 16.98 12.84 10.15
CA MET A 80 16.81 13.41 8.81
C MET A 80 16.16 14.79 8.87
N ALA A 81 15.19 14.99 9.77
CA ALA A 81 14.57 16.29 10.01
C ALA A 81 15.55 17.30 10.60
N ALA A 82 16.35 16.90 11.60
CA ALA A 82 17.34 17.75 12.24
C ALA A 82 18.47 18.19 11.29
N ARG A 83 18.79 17.37 10.29
CA ARG A 83 19.84 17.63 9.29
C ARG A 83 19.30 18.20 7.98
N ARG A 84 18.05 18.65 7.93
CA ARG A 84 17.36 19.10 6.70
C ARG A 84 18.19 20.05 5.84
N GLU A 85 18.74 21.10 6.42
CA GLU A 85 19.50 22.13 5.67
C GLU A 85 20.76 21.55 5.03
N GLU A 86 21.50 20.73 5.77
CA GLU A 86 22.69 20.02 5.29
C GLU A 86 22.32 19.10 4.10
N LEU A 87 21.28 18.28 4.30
CA LEU A 87 20.82 17.30 3.32
C LEU A 87 20.31 17.97 2.04
N ALA A 88 19.52 19.04 2.17
CA ALA A 88 19.05 19.84 1.05
C ALA A 88 20.21 20.46 0.27
N GLY A 89 21.27 20.90 0.96
CA GLY A 89 22.49 21.43 0.34
C GLY A 89 23.23 20.39 -0.51
N TYR A 90 23.31 19.14 -0.06
CA TYR A 90 23.92 18.04 -0.84
C TYR A 90 23.14 17.81 -2.14
N MET A 91 21.82 17.66 -2.03
CA MET A 91 20.96 17.43 -3.18
C MET A 91 21.01 18.59 -4.17
N ALA A 92 20.91 19.84 -3.70
CA ALA A 92 20.98 21.02 -4.56
C ALA A 92 22.30 21.10 -5.33
N THR A 93 23.42 20.79 -4.66
CA THR A 93 24.76 20.83 -5.26
C THR A 93 24.94 19.73 -6.32
N GLU A 94 24.57 18.48 -6.02
CA GLU A 94 24.80 17.35 -6.92
C GLU A 94 23.81 17.28 -8.09
N THR A 95 22.58 17.78 -7.90
CA THR A 95 21.49 17.58 -8.87
C THR A 95 20.95 18.86 -9.51
N GLY A 96 21.34 20.04 -9.00
CA GLY A 96 20.76 21.31 -9.43
C GLY A 96 19.30 21.49 -8.99
N ALA A 97 18.83 20.69 -8.04
CA ALA A 97 17.49 20.79 -7.48
C ALA A 97 17.24 22.16 -6.83
N THR A 98 16.03 22.69 -7.05
CA THR A 98 15.59 23.93 -6.41
C THR A 98 15.20 23.69 -4.95
N PRO A 99 15.25 24.71 -4.08
CA PRO A 99 14.88 24.54 -2.68
C PRO A 99 13.48 23.93 -2.44
N PRO A 100 12.42 24.30 -3.19
CA PRO A 100 11.12 23.64 -3.07
C PRO A 100 11.19 22.13 -3.35
N TRP A 101 11.95 21.70 -4.36
CA TRP A 101 12.10 20.28 -4.69
C TRP A 101 12.92 19.51 -3.64
N CYS A 102 13.99 20.12 -3.12
CA CYS A 102 14.75 19.55 -2.01
C CYS A 102 13.88 19.36 -0.76
N ASN A 103 13.08 20.38 -0.40
CA ASN A 103 12.19 20.32 0.75
C ASN A 103 11.11 19.27 0.58
N PHE A 104 10.46 19.21 -0.58
CA PHE A 104 9.49 18.16 -0.91
C PHE A 104 10.10 16.76 -0.76
N ASN A 105 11.34 16.58 -1.26
CA ASN A 105 12.06 15.31 -1.15
C ASN A 105 12.30 14.88 0.31
N LEU A 106 12.70 15.81 1.15
CA LEU A 106 12.95 15.55 2.57
C LEU A 106 11.64 15.35 3.34
N ASP A 107 10.59 16.12 3.06
CA ASP A 107 9.28 15.98 3.70
C ASP A 107 8.68 14.60 3.46
N VAL A 108 8.67 14.16 2.20
CA VAL A 108 8.19 12.83 1.84
C VAL A 108 9.10 11.73 2.40
N GLY A 109 10.42 11.90 2.36
CA GLY A 109 11.38 10.95 2.95
C GLY A 109 11.19 10.76 4.47
N ILE A 110 11.07 11.87 5.21
CA ILE A 110 10.81 11.87 6.67
C ILE A 110 9.44 11.26 6.96
N GLY A 111 8.41 11.68 6.22
CA GLY A 111 7.06 11.12 6.34
C GLY A 111 7.04 9.61 6.08
N MET A 112 7.82 9.13 5.11
CA MET A 112 7.92 7.72 4.75
C MET A 112 8.54 6.89 5.87
N LEU A 113 9.60 7.38 6.51
CA LEU A 113 10.20 6.70 7.67
C LEU A 113 9.18 6.56 8.81
N LYS A 114 8.41 7.61 9.08
CA LYS A 114 7.34 7.59 10.10
C LYS A 114 6.19 6.65 9.74
N ASP A 115 5.73 6.69 8.49
CA ASP A 115 4.65 5.82 8.00
C ASP A 115 5.07 4.34 8.04
N ILE A 116 6.28 4.02 7.57
CA ILE A 116 6.82 2.66 7.66
C ILE A 116 6.90 2.22 9.12
N ALA A 117 7.44 3.06 10.02
CA ALA A 117 7.52 2.75 11.45
C ALA A 117 6.15 2.40 12.04
N GLY A 118 5.10 3.15 11.68
CA GLY A 118 3.72 2.87 12.10
C GLY A 118 3.14 1.56 11.55
N ARG A 119 3.67 1.05 10.43
CA ARG A 119 3.17 -0.15 9.75
C ARG A 119 4.00 -1.41 9.98
N ILE A 120 5.21 -1.35 10.55
CA ILE A 120 6.08 -2.55 10.71
C ILE A 120 5.35 -3.69 11.44
N ALA A 121 4.51 -3.36 12.42
CA ALA A 121 3.77 -4.33 13.21
C ALA A 121 2.64 -5.03 12.43
N THR A 122 2.21 -4.50 11.28
CA THR A 122 1.12 -5.06 10.46
C THR A 122 1.61 -6.15 9.48
N LEU A 123 2.88 -6.53 9.54
CA LEU A 123 3.44 -7.64 8.78
C LEU A 123 2.98 -8.98 9.37
N GLU A 124 1.77 -9.39 9.00
CA GLU A 124 1.07 -10.53 9.58
C GLU A 124 1.03 -11.76 8.66
N GLY A 125 1.04 -12.95 9.26
CA GLY A 125 0.71 -14.21 8.58
C GLY A 125 -0.81 -14.39 8.41
N SER A 126 -1.23 -15.58 7.96
CA SER A 126 -2.65 -15.94 7.92
C SER A 126 -2.90 -17.40 8.31
N PHE A 127 -4.14 -17.71 8.68
CA PHE A 127 -4.58 -19.07 9.03
C PHE A 127 -5.74 -19.45 8.10
N PRO A 128 -5.44 -19.96 6.88
CA PRO A 128 -6.49 -20.24 5.91
C PRO A 128 -7.32 -21.46 6.30
N ALA A 129 -8.61 -21.43 5.94
CA ALA A 129 -9.47 -22.60 5.99
C ALA A 129 -9.01 -23.62 4.93
N LEU A 130 -8.97 -24.90 5.32
CA LEU A 130 -8.56 -25.99 4.43
C LEU A 130 -9.75 -26.88 4.09
N MET A 131 -9.63 -27.58 2.97
CA MET A 131 -10.63 -28.55 2.51
C MET A 131 -10.70 -29.79 3.41
N ASP A 132 -9.57 -30.24 3.98
CA ASP A 132 -9.56 -31.36 4.93
C ASP A 132 -9.85 -30.85 6.35
N PRO A 133 -10.95 -31.29 6.99
CA PRO A 133 -11.32 -30.86 8.34
C PRO A 133 -10.34 -31.32 9.44
N ASN A 134 -9.43 -32.26 9.15
CA ASN A 134 -8.42 -32.72 10.11
C ASN A 134 -7.07 -32.01 9.97
N THR A 135 -6.97 -31.02 9.08
CA THR A 135 -5.74 -30.28 8.82
C THR A 135 -5.93 -28.80 9.13
N SER A 136 -4.93 -28.17 9.72
CA SER A 136 -4.84 -26.72 9.88
C SER A 136 -3.60 -26.19 9.15
N ALA A 137 -3.66 -24.96 8.63
CA ALA A 137 -2.51 -24.32 8.02
C ALA A 137 -2.21 -22.97 8.66
N ILE A 138 -0.92 -22.65 8.70
CA ILE A 138 -0.37 -21.35 9.06
C ILE A 138 0.44 -20.86 7.87
N VAL A 139 0.19 -19.65 7.41
CA VAL A 139 0.98 -18.98 6.38
C VAL A 139 1.84 -17.94 7.07
N MET A 140 3.16 -18.14 7.08
CA MET A 140 4.11 -17.22 7.67
C MET A 140 4.70 -16.29 6.62
N ARG A 141 5.12 -15.10 7.05
CA ARG A 141 5.92 -14.17 6.26
C ARG A 141 7.33 -14.09 6.82
N GLU A 142 8.32 -14.41 6.00
CA GLU A 142 9.73 -14.33 6.37
C GLU A 142 10.49 -13.40 5.42
N PRO A 143 11.49 -12.62 5.87
CA PRO A 143 12.28 -11.80 4.96
C PRO A 143 13.03 -12.64 3.91
N TYR A 144 13.22 -12.09 2.71
CA TYR A 144 13.96 -12.74 1.61
C TYR A 144 15.43 -13.01 1.94
N GLY A 145 16.14 -12.04 2.54
CA GLY A 145 17.60 -12.10 2.70
C GLY A 145 18.27 -10.78 2.33
N VAL A 146 19.33 -10.85 1.52
CA VAL A 146 20.00 -9.66 0.99
C VAL A 146 19.22 -9.11 -0.20
N VAL A 147 18.89 -7.82 -0.14
CA VAL A 147 18.21 -7.07 -1.20
C VAL A 147 19.21 -6.12 -1.85
N LEU A 148 19.35 -6.21 -3.17
CA LEU A 148 20.05 -5.18 -3.96
C LEU A 148 19.07 -4.04 -4.26
N ALA A 149 19.33 -2.86 -3.73
CA ALA A 149 18.50 -1.67 -3.90
C ALA A 149 19.23 -0.65 -4.78
N MET A 150 18.55 -0.10 -5.78
CA MET A 150 19.10 0.86 -6.73
C MET A 150 18.11 2.01 -6.95
N ALA A 151 18.53 3.22 -6.64
CA ALA A 151 17.72 4.44 -6.82
C ALA A 151 18.42 5.44 -7.77
N PRO A 152 17.66 6.25 -8.51
CA PRO A 152 18.20 7.29 -9.38
C PRO A 152 18.38 8.62 -8.63
N TRP A 153 18.92 9.61 -9.33
CA TRP A 153 19.34 10.90 -8.78
C TRP A 153 18.23 11.97 -8.70
N ASN A 154 17.10 11.80 -9.38
CA ASN A 154 16.12 12.89 -9.58
C ASN A 154 15.26 13.22 -8.36
N ALA A 155 14.93 12.22 -7.55
CA ALA A 155 14.29 12.41 -6.24
C ALA A 155 15.04 11.58 -5.18
N PRO A 156 16.31 11.92 -4.90
CA PRO A 156 17.26 11.01 -4.28
C PRO A 156 16.89 10.68 -2.83
N PHE A 157 16.32 11.61 -2.06
CA PHE A 157 15.87 11.31 -0.69
C PHE A 157 14.57 10.50 -0.65
N ILE A 158 13.62 10.73 -1.58
CA ILE A 158 12.40 9.92 -1.66
C ILE A 158 12.76 8.51 -2.12
N LEU A 159 13.39 8.39 -3.28
CA LEU A 159 13.64 7.12 -3.95
C LEU A 159 14.74 6.31 -3.25
N GLY A 160 15.79 6.97 -2.76
CA GLY A 160 16.84 6.34 -1.97
C GLY A 160 16.31 5.83 -0.62
N THR A 161 15.49 6.61 0.09
CA THR A 161 14.88 6.14 1.34
C THR A 161 13.91 5.00 1.07
N ARG A 162 13.04 5.13 0.06
CA ARG A 162 12.09 4.09 -0.36
C ARG A 162 12.78 2.76 -0.65
N CYS A 163 13.84 2.75 -1.45
CA CYS A 163 14.47 1.53 -1.91
C CYS A 163 15.16 0.73 -0.79
N VAL A 164 15.55 1.40 0.32
CA VAL A 164 16.23 0.77 1.47
C VAL A 164 15.29 0.56 2.68
N ALA A 165 14.38 1.49 2.95
CA ALA A 165 13.57 1.50 4.17
C ALA A 165 12.56 0.34 4.19
N PHE A 166 11.85 0.10 3.10
CA PHE A 166 10.91 -1.02 3.00
C PHE A 166 11.55 -2.40 3.22
N PRO A 167 12.65 -2.77 2.54
CA PRO A 167 13.30 -4.07 2.80
C PRO A 167 13.84 -4.19 4.23
N ILE A 168 14.45 -3.14 4.78
CA ILE A 168 14.99 -3.14 6.16
C ILE A 168 13.85 -3.34 7.18
N ALA A 169 12.73 -2.63 7.01
CA ALA A 169 11.55 -2.76 7.88
C ALA A 169 10.95 -4.18 7.87
N ALA A 170 10.98 -4.84 6.71
CA ALA A 170 10.58 -6.24 6.57
C ALA A 170 11.59 -7.25 7.16
N GLY A 171 12.76 -6.81 7.66
CA GLY A 171 13.77 -7.67 8.27
C GLY A 171 14.84 -8.18 7.30
N ASN A 172 14.94 -7.59 6.10
CA ASN A 172 16.01 -7.86 5.14
C ASN A 172 17.25 -7.00 5.43
N THR A 173 18.39 -7.40 4.86
CA THR A 173 19.57 -6.53 4.76
C THR A 173 19.70 -6.02 3.33
N VAL A 174 20.37 -4.89 3.16
CA VAL A 174 20.39 -4.13 1.90
C VAL A 174 21.82 -3.82 1.47
N VAL A 175 22.08 -4.03 0.19
CA VAL A 175 23.19 -3.42 -0.53
C VAL A 175 22.59 -2.33 -1.40
N PHE A 176 22.80 -1.07 -1.01
CA PHE A 176 22.36 0.11 -1.72
C PHE A 176 23.42 0.52 -2.73
N LYS A 177 23.16 0.27 -4.01
CA LYS A 177 24.00 0.76 -5.10
C LYS A 177 23.50 2.14 -5.50
N GLY A 178 24.22 3.18 -5.06
CA GLY A 178 23.86 4.57 -5.32
C GLY A 178 24.07 5.00 -6.77
N SER A 179 23.50 6.14 -7.10
CA SER A 179 23.78 6.86 -8.34
C SER A 179 25.13 7.58 -8.23
N GLU A 180 25.92 7.42 -9.27
CA GLU A 180 27.17 8.12 -9.53
C GLU A 180 27.00 9.65 -9.66
N VAL A 181 25.78 10.13 -9.91
CA VAL A 181 25.50 11.57 -10.07
C VAL A 181 25.17 12.25 -8.74
N ALA A 182 24.59 11.51 -7.79
CA ALA A 182 24.23 12.03 -6.47
C ALA A 182 24.77 11.19 -5.28
N PRO A 183 26.07 10.81 -5.28
CA PRO A 183 26.60 9.87 -4.31
C PRO A 183 26.64 10.41 -2.88
N ARG A 184 26.90 11.71 -2.68
CA ARG A 184 26.92 12.31 -1.34
C ARG A 184 25.52 12.33 -0.75
N THR A 185 24.53 12.74 -1.54
CA THR A 185 23.12 12.75 -1.16
C THR A 185 22.65 11.35 -0.75
N MET A 186 23.01 10.32 -1.54
CA MET A 186 22.65 8.94 -1.21
C MET A 186 23.41 8.38 -0.01
N SER A 187 24.70 8.70 0.13
CA SER A 187 25.48 8.33 1.32
C SER A 187 24.91 8.95 2.61
N ALA A 188 24.27 10.12 2.50
CA ALA A 188 23.67 10.77 3.65
C ALA A 188 22.48 10.00 4.23
N ILE A 189 21.73 9.26 3.40
CA ILE A 189 20.68 8.33 3.85
C ILE A 189 21.30 7.23 4.75
N VAL A 190 22.45 6.71 4.34
CA VAL A 190 23.21 5.70 5.13
C VAL A 190 23.66 6.30 6.45
N SER A 191 24.19 7.53 6.42
CA SER A 191 24.59 8.27 7.61
C SER A 191 23.43 8.47 8.59
N VAL A 192 22.24 8.83 8.11
CA VAL A 192 21.02 8.96 8.93
C VAL A 192 20.68 7.63 9.62
N PHE A 193 20.65 6.52 8.89
CA PHE A 193 20.36 5.21 9.49
C PHE A 193 21.44 4.74 10.47
N ARG A 194 22.71 5.00 10.18
CA ARG A 194 23.83 4.71 11.07
C ARG A 194 23.69 5.45 12.40
N GLU A 195 23.42 6.75 12.35
CA GLU A 195 23.20 7.59 13.54
C GLU A 195 21.93 7.19 14.31
N ALA A 196 20.91 6.69 13.59
CA ALA A 196 19.71 6.11 14.17
C ALA A 196 19.97 4.78 14.92
N GLY A 197 21.17 4.21 14.82
CA GLY A 197 21.54 2.96 15.48
C GLY A 197 21.16 1.72 14.68
N LEU A 198 21.00 1.84 13.35
CA LEU A 198 20.87 0.66 12.49
C LEU A 198 22.13 -0.20 12.61
N PRO A 199 22.02 -1.52 12.91
CA PRO A 199 23.20 -2.37 13.10
C PRO A 199 24.10 -2.45 11.87
N ASP A 200 25.40 -2.58 12.13
CA ASP A 200 26.43 -2.70 11.08
C ASP A 200 26.13 -3.86 10.12
N GLY A 201 26.22 -3.56 8.82
CA GLY A 201 25.95 -4.52 7.75
C GLY A 201 24.47 -4.70 7.40
N VAL A 202 23.51 -4.11 8.13
CA VAL A 202 22.10 -4.11 7.69
C VAL A 202 21.91 -3.27 6.43
N LEU A 203 22.57 -2.11 6.38
CA LEU A 203 22.63 -1.26 5.19
C LEU A 203 24.10 -1.09 4.80
N ASN A 204 24.43 -1.47 3.57
CA ASN A 204 25.73 -1.26 2.94
C ASN A 204 25.53 -0.38 1.72
N PHE A 205 26.52 0.44 1.38
CA PHE A 205 26.44 1.41 0.30
C PHE A 205 27.66 1.34 -0.58
N ILE A 206 27.43 1.21 -1.88
CA ILE A 206 28.47 1.20 -2.90
C ILE A 206 28.07 2.14 -4.03
N VAL A 207 29.06 2.78 -4.65
CA VAL A 207 28.91 3.54 -5.90
C VAL A 207 30.08 3.15 -6.80
N HIS A 208 29.95 3.32 -8.10
CA HIS A 208 31.02 3.08 -9.04
C HIS A 208 31.12 4.26 -10.00
N GLU A 209 32.24 4.38 -10.69
CA GLU A 209 32.34 5.29 -11.83
C GLU A 209 31.37 4.87 -12.95
N PRO A 210 30.85 5.80 -13.77
CA PRO A 210 29.83 5.49 -14.77
C PRO A 210 30.18 4.33 -15.72
N SER A 211 31.46 4.20 -16.10
CA SER A 211 31.94 3.17 -17.01
C SER A 211 31.83 1.74 -16.45
N ALA A 212 31.84 1.59 -15.12
CA ALA A 212 31.73 0.31 -14.42
C ALA A 212 30.27 -0.10 -14.10
N ALA A 213 29.28 0.70 -14.50
CA ALA A 213 27.89 0.50 -14.11
C ALA A 213 27.31 -0.85 -14.52
N ALA A 214 27.53 -1.23 -15.78
CA ALA A 214 27.00 -2.48 -16.33
C ALA A 214 27.62 -3.71 -15.64
N GLU A 215 28.94 -3.72 -15.48
CA GLU A 215 29.69 -4.83 -14.88
C GLU A 215 29.34 -4.99 -13.39
N SER A 216 29.36 -3.89 -12.62
CA SER A 216 29.00 -3.88 -11.20
C SER A 216 27.57 -4.37 -10.97
N THR A 217 26.62 -3.91 -11.78
CA THR A 217 25.21 -4.32 -11.70
C THR A 217 25.03 -5.79 -12.05
N ALA A 218 25.64 -6.27 -13.13
CA ALA A 218 25.56 -7.67 -13.53
C ALA A 218 26.16 -8.60 -12.47
N HIS A 219 27.31 -8.23 -11.90
CA HIS A 219 27.97 -8.97 -10.82
C HIS A 219 27.08 -9.09 -9.58
N ALA A 220 26.53 -7.97 -9.10
CA ALA A 220 25.65 -7.96 -7.94
C ALA A 220 24.36 -8.76 -8.17
N ILE A 221 23.77 -8.65 -9.38
CA ILE A 221 22.58 -9.42 -9.76
C ILE A 221 22.89 -10.90 -9.90
N ALA A 222 24.08 -11.32 -10.32
CA ALA A 222 24.44 -12.74 -10.40
C ALA A 222 24.76 -13.36 -9.02
N HIS A 223 25.21 -12.55 -8.06
CA HIS A 223 25.73 -13.06 -6.79
C HIS A 223 24.70 -13.89 -5.98
N PRO A 224 25.00 -15.14 -5.56
CA PRO A 224 24.02 -16.08 -5.02
C PRO A 224 23.37 -15.65 -3.69
N GLN A 225 24.03 -14.77 -2.92
CA GLN A 225 23.48 -14.24 -1.67
C GLN A 225 22.42 -13.15 -1.86
N VAL A 226 22.41 -12.45 -3.01
CA VAL A 226 21.34 -11.50 -3.33
C VAL A 226 20.08 -12.29 -3.67
N LYS A 227 19.01 -12.09 -2.89
CA LYS A 227 17.75 -12.83 -3.01
C LYS A 227 16.63 -12.05 -3.67
N LYS A 228 16.79 -10.73 -3.75
CA LYS A 228 15.84 -9.85 -4.42
C LYS A 228 16.52 -8.58 -4.90
N ILE A 229 15.96 -7.99 -5.94
CA ILE A 229 16.38 -6.70 -6.47
C ILE A 229 15.19 -5.74 -6.46
N ASN A 230 15.43 -4.47 -6.15
CA ASN A 230 14.53 -3.39 -6.48
C ASN A 230 15.30 -2.29 -7.21
N PHE A 231 14.71 -1.77 -8.29
CA PHE A 231 15.34 -0.81 -9.17
C PHE A 231 14.36 0.29 -9.55
N THR A 232 14.85 1.52 -9.48
CA THR A 232 14.19 2.68 -10.05
C THR A 232 15.12 3.36 -11.05
N GLY A 233 14.62 3.68 -12.25
CA GLY A 233 15.43 4.29 -13.31
C GLY A 233 14.81 4.16 -14.70
N SER A 234 15.61 4.26 -15.77
CA SER A 234 15.06 4.22 -17.13
C SER A 234 14.52 2.84 -17.50
N THR A 235 13.49 2.81 -18.35
CA THR A 235 12.90 1.56 -18.83
C THR A 235 13.92 0.68 -19.57
N GLN A 236 14.84 1.28 -20.33
CA GLN A 236 15.91 0.54 -21.02
C GLN A 236 16.80 -0.22 -20.03
N VAL A 237 17.26 0.43 -18.95
CA VAL A 237 18.07 -0.22 -17.91
C VAL A 237 17.23 -1.23 -17.13
N GLY A 238 15.96 -0.93 -16.86
CA GLY A 238 15.00 -1.85 -16.25
C GLY A 238 14.86 -3.16 -17.04
N ARG A 239 14.80 -3.13 -18.37
CA ARG A 239 14.78 -4.33 -19.22
C ARG A 239 16.07 -5.15 -19.11
N ILE A 240 17.23 -4.49 -19.04
CA ILE A 240 18.53 -5.16 -18.86
C ILE A 240 18.57 -5.87 -17.50
N ILE A 241 18.17 -5.18 -16.42
CA ILE A 241 18.07 -5.74 -15.07
C ILE A 241 17.05 -6.89 -15.05
N GLY A 242 15.91 -6.73 -15.71
CA GLY A 242 14.89 -7.76 -15.87
C GLY A 242 15.44 -9.04 -16.48
N ARG A 243 16.21 -8.93 -17.57
CA ARG A 243 16.88 -10.06 -18.22
C ARG A 243 17.86 -10.75 -17.28
N LEU A 244 18.78 -9.99 -16.66
CA LEU A 244 19.78 -10.54 -15.74
C LEU A 244 19.15 -11.21 -14.51
N ALA A 245 18.09 -10.62 -13.96
CA ALA A 245 17.37 -11.19 -12.83
C ALA A 245 16.62 -12.46 -13.24
N GLY A 246 16.03 -12.50 -14.44
CA GLY A 246 15.38 -13.69 -15.00
C GLY A 246 16.37 -14.85 -15.20
N GLU A 247 17.56 -14.57 -15.74
CA GLU A 247 18.67 -15.54 -15.85
C GLU A 247 19.05 -16.15 -14.49
N ASN A 248 18.90 -15.39 -13.41
CA ASN A 248 19.25 -15.80 -12.03
C ASN A 248 18.03 -16.14 -11.15
N LEU A 249 16.81 -16.17 -11.72
CA LEU A 249 15.54 -16.40 -11.01
C LEU A 249 15.32 -15.50 -9.78
N LYS A 250 15.69 -14.23 -9.88
CA LYS A 250 15.56 -13.26 -8.78
C LYS A 250 14.31 -12.40 -8.92
N PRO A 251 13.43 -12.36 -7.91
CA PRO A 251 12.29 -11.46 -7.91
C PRO A 251 12.71 -9.99 -8.01
N LEU A 252 11.87 -9.19 -8.67
CA LEU A 252 12.10 -7.77 -8.91
C LEU A 252 10.96 -6.90 -8.40
N VAL A 253 11.29 -5.65 -8.10
CA VAL A 253 10.37 -4.51 -8.10
C VAL A 253 11.00 -3.48 -9.03
N LEU A 254 10.25 -3.06 -10.06
CA LEU A 254 10.72 -2.13 -11.08
C LEU A 254 9.81 -0.91 -11.10
N GLU A 255 10.40 0.27 -10.92
CA GLU A 255 9.77 1.57 -11.10
C GLU A 255 10.50 2.32 -12.21
N LEU A 256 9.88 2.44 -13.38
CA LEU A 256 10.57 2.85 -14.60
C LEU A 256 10.03 4.17 -15.16
N GLY A 257 10.35 4.47 -16.43
CA GLY A 257 9.98 5.73 -17.08
C GLY A 257 8.46 5.88 -17.27
N GLY A 258 8.05 7.09 -17.62
CA GLY A 258 6.67 7.47 -17.88
C GLY A 258 6.49 8.29 -19.15
N LYS A 259 5.24 8.43 -19.58
CA LYS A 259 4.81 9.41 -20.60
C LYS A 259 3.42 9.91 -20.20
N ALA A 260 3.34 10.50 -19.01
CA ALA A 260 2.10 10.71 -18.29
C ALA A 260 1.14 11.62 -19.09
N PRO A 261 -0.08 11.14 -19.41
CA PRO A 261 -1.10 11.96 -20.04
C PRO A 261 -1.88 12.78 -19.01
N ALA A 262 -2.20 14.03 -19.35
CA ALA A 262 -3.16 14.87 -18.65
C ALA A 262 -4.31 15.20 -19.60
N ILE A 263 -5.52 14.69 -19.31
CA ILE A 263 -6.72 14.96 -20.11
C ILE A 263 -7.39 16.22 -19.57
N VAL A 264 -7.59 17.23 -20.43
CA VAL A 264 -8.35 18.44 -20.13
C VAL A 264 -9.64 18.39 -20.92
N TRP A 265 -10.73 18.07 -20.23
CA TRP A 265 -12.04 17.91 -20.85
C TRP A 265 -12.76 19.26 -21.07
N GLU A 266 -13.82 19.27 -21.88
CA GLU A 266 -14.54 20.49 -22.27
C GLU A 266 -15.20 21.23 -21.09
N ASP A 267 -15.51 20.51 -20.01
CA ASP A 267 -16.14 21.04 -18.81
C ASP A 267 -15.15 21.30 -17.67
N ALA A 268 -13.85 21.19 -17.93
CA ALA A 268 -12.82 21.41 -16.92
C ALA A 268 -12.73 22.89 -16.50
N ASP A 269 -12.36 23.15 -15.23
CA ASP A 269 -11.76 24.43 -14.87
C ASP A 269 -10.42 24.57 -15.62
N LEU A 270 -10.45 25.32 -16.72
CA LEU A 270 -9.30 25.50 -17.59
C LEU A 270 -8.14 26.24 -16.91
N GLN A 271 -8.41 27.10 -15.93
CA GLN A 271 -7.34 27.80 -15.22
C GLN A 271 -6.63 26.85 -14.26
N LEU A 272 -7.39 26.07 -13.49
CA LEU A 272 -6.84 25.03 -12.64
C LEU A 272 -6.03 24.02 -13.48
N ALA A 273 -6.61 23.54 -14.59
CA ALA A 273 -5.95 22.60 -15.48
C ALA A 273 -4.64 23.17 -16.04
N ALA A 274 -4.62 24.44 -16.47
CA ALA A 274 -3.43 25.11 -16.98
C ALA A 274 -2.33 25.23 -15.92
N ASP A 275 -2.67 25.68 -14.70
CA ASP A 275 -1.72 25.84 -13.59
C ASP A 275 -1.11 24.47 -13.20
N GLN A 276 -1.94 23.43 -13.10
CA GLN A 276 -1.51 22.06 -12.75
C GLN A 276 -0.72 21.40 -13.89
N CYS A 277 -1.08 21.62 -15.16
CA CYS A 277 -0.32 21.12 -16.29
C CYS A 277 1.05 21.81 -16.40
N ALA A 278 1.11 23.13 -16.22
CA ALA A 278 2.38 23.87 -16.22
C ALA A 278 3.32 23.37 -15.10
N LEU A 279 2.80 23.26 -13.87
CA LEU A 279 3.59 22.76 -12.74
C LEU A 279 4.01 21.30 -12.96
N GLY A 280 3.08 20.41 -13.33
CA GLY A 280 3.36 18.99 -13.56
C GLY A 280 4.34 18.72 -14.70
N SER A 281 4.40 19.59 -15.71
CA SER A 281 5.33 19.47 -16.84
C SER A 281 6.75 19.88 -16.47
N PHE A 282 6.91 20.93 -15.64
CA PHE A 282 8.20 21.62 -15.48
C PHE A 282 8.75 21.61 -14.05
N LEU A 283 8.02 21.06 -13.06
CA LEU A 283 8.56 20.83 -11.72
C LEU A 283 9.84 19.98 -11.82
N HIS A 284 10.90 20.43 -11.13
CA HIS A 284 12.24 19.86 -11.25
C HIS A 284 12.74 19.73 -12.71
N SER A 285 12.45 20.74 -13.53
CA SER A 285 12.84 20.79 -14.94
C SER A 285 12.26 19.66 -15.78
N GLY A 286 11.12 19.08 -15.38
CA GLY A 286 10.52 17.93 -16.06
C GLY A 286 11.29 16.61 -15.88
N GLN A 287 12.24 16.55 -14.94
CA GLN A 287 13.07 15.36 -14.68
C GLN A 287 12.42 14.45 -13.63
N ILE A 288 11.12 14.24 -13.73
CA ILE A 288 10.34 13.37 -12.84
C ILE A 288 9.69 12.31 -13.72
N CYS A 289 9.77 11.03 -13.36
CA CYS A 289 9.15 9.94 -14.14
C CYS A 289 7.62 10.10 -14.30
N MET A 290 7.00 10.88 -13.41
CA MET A 290 5.58 11.21 -13.39
C MET A 290 5.25 12.53 -14.08
N SER A 291 6.24 13.27 -14.61
CA SER A 291 6.01 14.58 -15.22
C SER A 291 4.98 14.50 -16.33
N THR A 292 4.15 15.55 -16.45
CA THR A 292 3.18 15.68 -17.53
C THR A 292 3.93 15.78 -18.85
N GLU A 293 3.76 14.79 -19.71
CA GLU A 293 4.49 14.68 -20.97
C GLU A 293 3.56 14.83 -22.19
N LYS A 294 2.28 14.47 -22.03
CA LYS A 294 1.21 14.66 -23.01
C LYS A 294 0.03 15.39 -22.37
N ILE A 295 -0.34 16.56 -22.87
CA ILE A 295 -1.58 17.24 -22.51
C ILE A 295 -2.57 16.98 -23.64
N LEU A 296 -3.65 16.26 -23.33
CA LEU A 296 -4.73 15.93 -24.27
C LEU A 296 -5.89 16.88 -23.98
N VAL A 297 -6.19 17.80 -24.88
CA VAL A 297 -7.18 18.85 -24.64
C VAL A 297 -8.32 18.77 -25.63
N HIS A 298 -9.55 18.84 -25.12
CA HIS A 298 -10.74 18.79 -25.96
C HIS A 298 -10.78 19.98 -26.94
N GLU A 299 -11.03 19.72 -28.22
CA GLU A 299 -10.93 20.72 -29.29
C GLU A 299 -11.81 21.96 -29.05
N SER A 300 -12.98 21.79 -28.43
CA SER A 300 -13.87 22.91 -28.10
C SER A 300 -13.27 23.94 -27.14
N VAL A 301 -12.28 23.56 -26.33
CA VAL A 301 -11.63 24.43 -25.32
C VAL A 301 -10.13 24.60 -25.56
N LYS A 302 -9.55 23.96 -26.58
CA LYS A 302 -8.11 23.92 -26.83
C LYS A 302 -7.48 25.30 -26.93
N LYS A 303 -8.10 26.22 -27.68
CA LYS A 303 -7.60 27.59 -27.85
C LYS A 303 -7.51 28.33 -26.52
N ASP A 304 -8.62 28.36 -25.78
CA ASP A 304 -8.71 29.07 -24.49
C ASP A 304 -7.78 28.44 -23.44
N PHE A 305 -7.62 27.11 -23.48
CA PHE A 305 -6.67 26.40 -22.63
C PHE A 305 -5.21 26.73 -22.97
N LEU A 306 -4.84 26.80 -24.25
CA LEU A 306 -3.48 27.14 -24.67
C LEU A 306 -3.07 28.53 -24.18
N ASP A 307 -3.95 29.52 -24.31
CA ASP A 307 -3.70 30.88 -23.82
C ASP A 307 -3.46 30.89 -22.29
N LYS A 308 -4.26 30.11 -21.55
CA LYS A 308 -4.11 29.95 -20.09
C LYS A 308 -2.85 29.18 -19.71
N LEU A 309 -2.50 28.13 -20.45
CA LEU A 309 -1.30 27.34 -20.22
C LEU A 309 -0.05 28.20 -20.43
N VAL A 310 0.02 28.95 -21.53
CA VAL A 310 1.12 29.88 -21.81
C VAL A 310 1.26 30.92 -20.68
N ALA A 311 0.14 31.51 -20.24
CA ALA A 311 0.15 32.46 -19.13
C ALA A 311 0.60 31.82 -17.80
N ALA A 312 0.17 30.59 -17.52
CA ALA A 312 0.57 29.84 -16.33
C ALA A 312 2.07 29.51 -16.36
N VAL A 313 2.60 29.07 -17.50
CA VAL A 313 4.02 28.80 -17.68
C VAL A 313 4.85 30.07 -17.49
N GLU A 314 4.48 31.19 -18.11
CA GLU A 314 5.19 32.47 -17.93
C GLU A 314 5.12 32.98 -16.48
N LYS A 315 4.01 32.75 -15.77
CA LYS A 315 3.87 33.13 -14.37
C LYS A 315 4.76 32.31 -13.45
N ILE A 316 4.85 31.00 -13.66
CA ILE A 316 5.58 30.08 -12.78
C ILE A 316 7.07 30.00 -13.15
N PHE A 317 7.38 30.06 -14.44
CA PHE A 317 8.71 29.91 -15.03
C PHE A 317 8.97 31.05 -16.04
N PRO A 318 9.15 32.29 -15.57
CA PRO A 318 9.18 33.47 -16.43
C PRO A 318 10.32 33.44 -17.45
N THR A 319 10.03 33.90 -18.67
CA THR A 319 11.03 34.06 -19.73
C THR A 319 12.11 35.08 -19.35
N GLY A 320 11.78 36.04 -18.48
CA GLY A 320 12.77 36.97 -17.90
C GLY A 320 13.63 36.38 -16.76
N GLY A 321 13.30 35.19 -16.26
CA GLY A 321 14.02 34.53 -15.17
C GLY A 321 15.15 33.61 -15.63
N ASP A 322 15.79 32.95 -14.66
CA ASP A 322 16.81 31.92 -14.91
C ASP A 322 16.19 30.69 -15.58
N ALA A 323 16.87 30.16 -16.60
CA ALA A 323 16.50 28.89 -17.21
C ALA A 323 16.67 27.71 -16.24
N LEU A 324 15.86 26.68 -16.45
CA LEU A 324 15.81 25.50 -15.60
C LEU A 324 17.07 24.65 -15.77
N THR A 325 17.56 24.08 -14.67
CA THR A 325 18.77 23.25 -14.65
C THR A 325 18.40 21.79 -14.90
N LEU A 326 18.96 21.19 -15.94
CA LEU A 326 18.96 19.75 -16.17
C LEU A 326 20.25 19.13 -15.65
N ILE A 327 20.20 17.82 -15.40
CA ILE A 327 21.30 17.09 -14.78
C ILE A 327 22.60 17.07 -15.60
N ASN A 328 22.50 17.16 -16.94
CA ASN A 328 23.63 17.21 -17.85
C ASN A 328 23.22 17.81 -19.21
N SER A 329 24.21 18.12 -20.04
CA SER A 329 23.98 18.69 -21.38
C SER A 329 23.33 17.71 -22.34
N THR A 330 23.58 16.41 -22.21
CA THR A 330 22.93 15.37 -23.04
C THR A 330 21.41 15.41 -22.91
N ALA A 331 20.89 15.72 -21.72
CA ALA A 331 19.46 15.89 -21.50
C ALA A 331 18.89 17.12 -22.23
N VAL A 332 19.66 18.21 -22.28
CA VAL A 332 19.32 19.42 -23.07
C VAL A 332 19.30 19.09 -24.56
N ASP A 333 20.35 18.46 -25.07
CA ASP A 333 20.48 18.09 -26.48
C ASP A 333 19.34 17.16 -26.94
N LYS A 334 18.98 16.19 -26.09
CA LYS A 334 17.84 15.29 -26.33
C LYS A 334 16.53 16.07 -26.46
N ASN A 335 16.25 17.00 -25.55
CA ASN A 335 15.01 17.79 -25.60
C ASN A 335 14.96 18.66 -26.87
N LYS A 336 16.07 19.33 -27.21
CA LYS A 336 16.17 20.10 -28.46
C LYS A 336 15.95 19.25 -29.70
N ALA A 337 16.51 18.03 -29.73
CA ALA A 337 16.31 17.09 -30.82
C ALA A 337 14.83 16.65 -30.97
N LEU A 338 14.14 16.36 -29.86
CA LEU A 338 12.73 15.99 -29.87
C LEU A 338 11.84 17.13 -30.41
N VAL A 339 12.11 18.38 -29.98
CA VAL A 339 11.38 19.56 -30.46
C VAL A 339 11.66 19.80 -31.96
N LYS A 340 12.91 19.64 -32.39
CA LYS A 340 13.30 19.75 -33.79
C LYS A 340 12.62 18.69 -34.66
N ASP A 341 12.55 17.43 -34.21
CA ASP A 341 11.84 16.38 -34.92
C ASP A 341 10.35 16.73 -35.07
N ALA A 342 9.69 17.11 -33.98
CA ALA A 342 8.28 17.47 -33.97
C ALA A 342 7.98 18.65 -34.92
N THR A 343 8.76 19.74 -34.83
CA THR A 343 8.57 20.92 -35.69
C THR A 343 8.86 20.64 -37.16
N SER A 344 9.83 19.78 -37.47
CA SER A 344 10.10 19.37 -38.86
C SER A 344 8.95 18.57 -39.49
N LYS A 345 8.07 18.01 -38.66
CA LYS A 345 6.88 17.24 -39.04
C LYS A 345 5.57 18.00 -38.86
N GLY A 346 5.62 19.32 -38.62
CA GLY A 346 4.45 20.19 -38.59
C GLY A 346 3.94 20.61 -37.21
N ALA A 347 4.60 20.22 -36.12
CA ALA A 347 4.28 20.75 -34.79
C ALA A 347 4.67 22.22 -34.66
N SER A 348 4.05 22.94 -33.74
CA SER A 348 4.31 24.37 -33.48
C SER A 348 4.77 24.60 -32.05
N VAL A 349 5.84 25.36 -31.87
CA VAL A 349 6.26 25.81 -30.53
C VAL A 349 5.39 27.01 -30.14
N VAL A 350 4.56 26.85 -29.11
CA VAL A 350 3.64 27.90 -28.62
C VAL A 350 4.19 28.63 -27.40
N PHE A 351 5.20 28.07 -26.74
CA PHE A 351 5.96 28.71 -25.67
C PHE A 351 7.42 28.27 -25.70
N GLY A 352 8.33 29.19 -25.40
CA GLY A 352 9.76 28.94 -25.32
C GLY A 352 10.47 29.02 -26.67
N ASN A 353 11.80 28.93 -26.63
CA ASN A 353 12.66 28.91 -27.81
C ASN A 353 13.72 27.79 -27.64
N PRO A 354 13.64 26.67 -28.39
CA PRO A 354 14.60 25.56 -28.28
C PRO A 354 16.04 25.97 -28.65
N ASP A 355 16.21 27.01 -29.47
CA ASP A 355 17.51 27.48 -29.93
C ASP A 355 18.11 28.58 -29.03
N ALA A 356 17.40 28.97 -27.97
CA ALA A 356 17.90 29.91 -26.99
C ALA A 356 19.25 29.44 -26.40
N GLN A 357 20.16 30.40 -26.27
CA GLN A 357 21.45 30.20 -25.63
C GLN A 357 21.32 30.59 -24.16
N GLU A 358 21.67 29.67 -23.28
CA GLU A 358 21.59 29.85 -21.84
C GLU A 358 22.99 29.97 -21.23
N ALA A 359 23.04 30.41 -19.96
CA ALA A 359 24.29 30.64 -19.25
C ALA A 359 25.20 29.39 -19.11
N SER A 360 24.64 28.19 -19.24
CA SER A 360 25.37 26.92 -19.24
C SER A 360 24.70 25.89 -20.15
N GLY A 361 25.47 24.90 -20.63
CA GLY A 361 24.96 23.82 -21.49
C GLY A 361 24.03 22.83 -20.79
N THR A 362 23.81 22.98 -19.48
CA THR A 362 22.88 22.20 -18.66
C THR A 362 21.53 22.91 -18.48
N ARG A 363 21.34 24.08 -19.08
CA ARG A 363 20.12 24.88 -18.91
C ARG A 363 19.22 24.82 -20.13
N LEU A 364 17.91 24.71 -19.87
CA LEU A 364 16.87 24.77 -20.90
C LEU A 364 15.62 25.42 -20.32
N ARG A 365 14.99 26.31 -21.09
CA ARG A 365 13.70 26.91 -20.72
C ARG A 365 12.54 25.95 -21.01
N PRO A 366 11.38 26.12 -20.35
CA PRO A 366 10.17 25.39 -20.70
C PRO A 366 9.82 25.55 -22.18
N ILE A 367 9.43 24.45 -22.82
CA ILE A 367 8.97 24.41 -24.20
C ILE A 367 7.60 23.73 -24.24
N VAL A 368 6.62 24.41 -24.81
CA VAL A 368 5.30 23.83 -25.08
C VAL A 368 5.15 23.66 -26.58
N VAL A 369 4.90 22.43 -27.01
CA VAL A 369 4.79 22.05 -28.42
C VAL A 369 3.36 21.61 -28.71
N ASP A 370 2.63 22.37 -29.52
CA ASP A 370 1.27 22.06 -29.97
C ASP A 370 1.28 21.30 -31.31
N ASN A 371 0.14 20.66 -31.61
CA ASN A 371 -0.11 19.86 -32.81
C ASN A 371 0.86 18.69 -32.94
N VAL A 372 1.17 18.04 -31.80
CA VAL A 372 2.00 16.83 -31.78
C VAL A 372 1.18 15.64 -32.28
N THR A 373 1.73 14.89 -33.24
CA THR A 373 1.09 13.71 -33.85
C THR A 373 1.90 12.43 -33.59
N THR A 374 1.31 11.28 -33.90
CA THR A 374 1.90 9.94 -33.68
C THR A 374 3.20 9.67 -34.45
N ASP A 375 3.49 10.48 -35.47
CA ASP A 375 4.68 10.35 -36.32
C ASP A 375 5.91 11.09 -35.75
N MET A 376 5.70 11.88 -34.69
CA MET A 376 6.74 12.66 -34.03
C MET A 376 7.36 11.88 -32.88
N GLU A 377 8.68 11.94 -32.72
CA GLU A 377 9.37 11.26 -31.63
C GLU A 377 8.93 11.77 -30.27
N LEU A 378 8.63 13.07 -30.17
CA LEU A 378 8.13 13.70 -28.95
C LEU A 378 6.81 13.08 -28.45
N TYR A 379 6.00 12.48 -29.32
CA TYR A 379 4.77 11.78 -28.92
C TYR A 379 5.07 10.50 -28.11
N ARG A 380 6.11 9.74 -28.49
CA ARG A 380 6.43 8.41 -27.93
C ARG A 380 7.49 8.44 -26.85
N THR A 381 8.50 9.28 -27.03
CA THR A 381 9.72 9.27 -26.21
C THR A 381 9.52 10.13 -24.97
N GLU A 382 9.72 9.57 -23.77
CA GLU A 382 9.83 10.34 -22.52
C GLU A 382 10.89 11.43 -22.69
N SER A 383 10.52 12.71 -22.56
CA SER A 383 11.46 13.83 -22.70
C SER A 383 12.46 13.85 -21.55
N PHE A 384 11.96 13.64 -20.32
CA PHE A 384 12.70 13.78 -19.08
C PHE A 384 13.45 15.13 -19.01
N GLY A 385 12.73 16.18 -19.40
CA GLY A 385 13.22 17.56 -19.46
C GLY A 385 12.04 18.52 -19.63
N PRO A 386 12.29 19.83 -19.75
CA PRO A 386 11.24 20.83 -19.69
C PRO A 386 10.56 21.02 -21.06
N THR A 387 10.04 19.92 -21.63
CA THR A 387 9.30 19.92 -22.92
C THR A 387 8.00 19.13 -22.78
N VAL A 388 6.87 19.72 -23.17
CA VAL A 388 5.56 19.06 -23.11
C VAL A 388 4.82 19.12 -24.44
N SER A 389 4.11 18.04 -24.77
CA SER A 389 3.25 17.95 -25.95
C SER A 389 1.83 18.39 -25.64
N VAL A 390 1.20 19.15 -26.54
CA VAL A 390 -0.25 19.41 -26.55
C VAL A 390 -0.87 18.74 -27.77
N ILE A 391 -1.92 17.96 -27.53
CA ILE A 391 -2.60 17.14 -28.52
C ILE A 391 -4.10 17.40 -28.39
N GLY A 392 -4.74 17.67 -29.51
CA GLY A 392 -6.19 17.85 -29.59
C GLY A 392 -6.95 16.53 -29.57
N ILE A 393 -8.13 16.52 -28.95
CA ILE A 393 -9.03 15.35 -28.87
C ILE A 393 -10.49 15.79 -29.05
N GLU A 394 -11.32 14.92 -29.62
CA GLU A 394 -12.74 15.23 -29.90
C GLU A 394 -13.73 14.31 -29.15
N SER A 395 -13.27 13.17 -28.60
CA SER A 395 -14.15 12.19 -27.95
C SER A 395 -13.49 11.46 -26.78
N GLU A 396 -14.29 10.91 -25.86
CA GLU A 396 -13.78 10.15 -24.71
C GLU A 396 -12.98 8.93 -25.20
N ASP A 397 -13.46 8.22 -26.22
CA ASP A 397 -12.80 7.06 -26.83
C ASP A 397 -11.43 7.42 -27.42
N GLU A 398 -11.35 8.54 -28.13
CA GLU A 398 -10.08 9.03 -28.66
C GLU A 398 -9.11 9.42 -27.55
N ALA A 399 -9.59 10.12 -26.52
CA ALA A 399 -8.77 10.52 -25.38
C ALA A 399 -8.17 9.30 -24.66
N ILE A 400 -8.98 8.26 -24.42
CA ILE A 400 -8.54 6.99 -23.85
C ILE A 400 -7.53 6.30 -24.77
N ARG A 401 -7.81 6.22 -26.08
CA ARG A 401 -6.91 5.63 -27.06
C ARG A 401 -5.54 6.30 -27.04
N ILE A 402 -5.48 7.64 -27.07
CA ILE A 402 -4.21 8.39 -27.07
C ILE A 402 -3.52 8.33 -25.70
N ALA A 403 -4.27 8.37 -24.60
CA ALA A 403 -3.71 8.19 -23.26
C ALA A 403 -3.01 6.82 -23.12
N ASN A 404 -3.61 5.76 -23.68
CA ASN A 404 -3.10 4.39 -23.64
C ASN A 404 -2.10 4.05 -24.76
N ASP A 405 -2.03 4.84 -25.84
CA ASP A 405 -1.05 4.71 -26.93
C ASP A 405 0.34 5.21 -26.48
N THR A 406 0.95 4.39 -25.65
CA THR A 406 2.27 4.53 -25.07
C THR A 406 2.68 3.18 -24.51
N GLU A 407 3.98 2.87 -24.50
CA GLU A 407 4.46 1.67 -23.80
C GLU A 407 4.42 1.82 -22.28
N TYR A 408 4.37 3.06 -21.79
CA TYR A 408 4.41 3.43 -20.38
C TYR A 408 3.02 3.39 -19.73
N GLY A 409 2.97 3.46 -18.40
CA GLY A 409 1.74 3.51 -17.62
C GLY A 409 2.00 3.83 -16.14
N LEU A 410 2.70 4.93 -15.84
CA LEU A 410 3.07 5.29 -14.47
C LEU A 410 1.98 6.09 -13.74
N THR A 411 1.74 7.33 -14.17
CA THR A 411 0.65 8.19 -13.66
C THR A 411 -0.13 8.82 -14.80
N SER A 412 -1.30 9.37 -14.52
CA SER A 412 -2.06 10.26 -15.41
C SER A 412 -2.88 11.28 -14.61
N ALA A 413 -3.40 12.28 -15.31
CA ALA A 413 -4.31 13.27 -14.77
C ALA A 413 -5.56 13.42 -15.65
N VAL A 414 -6.68 13.79 -15.04
CA VAL A 414 -7.95 14.08 -15.72
C VAL A 414 -8.58 15.32 -15.09
N PHE A 415 -8.83 16.35 -15.88
CA PHE A 415 -9.49 17.58 -15.48
C PHE A 415 -10.91 17.60 -16.05
N THR A 416 -11.91 17.66 -15.17
CA THR A 416 -13.35 17.70 -15.50
C THR A 416 -14.16 18.08 -14.25
N GLU A 417 -15.25 18.82 -14.42
CA GLU A 417 -16.22 19.10 -13.35
C GLU A 417 -17.19 17.91 -13.12
N ASP A 418 -17.34 17.00 -14.09
CA ASP A 418 -18.10 15.76 -13.91
C ASP A 418 -17.24 14.64 -13.30
N LEU A 419 -17.34 14.46 -11.97
CA LEU A 419 -16.67 13.37 -11.27
C LEU A 419 -17.01 11.97 -11.85
N ARG A 420 -18.23 11.76 -12.39
CA ARG A 420 -18.58 10.47 -12.99
C ARG A 420 -17.74 10.22 -14.23
N ARG A 421 -17.50 11.25 -15.04
CA ARG A 421 -16.59 11.21 -16.19
C ARG A 421 -15.16 10.99 -15.75
N GLY A 422 -14.69 11.72 -14.76
CA GLY A 422 -13.35 11.53 -14.19
C GLY A 422 -13.11 10.07 -13.77
N LEU A 423 -14.09 9.45 -13.10
CA LEU A 423 -14.03 8.04 -12.70
C LEU A 423 -14.14 7.05 -13.87
N ARG A 424 -14.84 7.39 -14.97
CA ARG A 424 -14.83 6.57 -16.19
C ARG A 424 -13.45 6.58 -16.83
N PHE A 425 -12.86 7.75 -17.06
CA PHE A 425 -11.49 7.86 -17.55
C PHE A 425 -10.52 7.10 -16.65
N ALA A 426 -10.62 7.26 -15.33
CA ALA A 426 -9.72 6.61 -14.40
C ALA A 426 -9.75 5.07 -14.45
N ARG A 427 -10.86 4.46 -14.89
CA ARG A 427 -10.97 3.01 -15.06
C ARG A 427 -10.37 2.52 -16.37
N GLU A 428 -10.43 3.34 -17.41
CA GLU A 428 -10.01 2.95 -18.77
C GLU A 428 -8.55 3.30 -19.07
N ILE A 429 -7.95 4.25 -18.35
CA ILE A 429 -6.53 4.60 -18.52
C ILE A 429 -5.64 3.53 -17.89
N GLU A 430 -4.76 2.92 -18.69
CA GLU A 430 -3.85 1.85 -18.32
C GLU A 430 -2.61 2.38 -17.58
N THR A 431 -2.79 2.81 -16.34
CA THR A 431 -1.71 3.43 -15.55
C THR A 431 -1.69 2.97 -14.09
N GLY A 432 -0.64 3.36 -13.38
CA GLY A 432 -0.46 3.06 -11.96
C GLY A 432 -1.31 3.91 -11.03
N ALA A 433 -1.51 5.18 -11.38
CA ALA A 433 -2.33 6.13 -10.64
C ALA A 433 -3.00 7.14 -11.58
N VAL A 434 -4.22 7.56 -11.24
CA VAL A 434 -4.98 8.59 -11.97
C VAL A 434 -5.37 9.67 -10.98
N HIS A 435 -5.05 10.92 -11.30
CA HIS A 435 -5.36 12.08 -10.47
C HIS A 435 -6.47 12.91 -11.12
N ILE A 436 -7.62 13.02 -10.47
CA ILE A 436 -8.74 13.83 -10.96
C ILE A 436 -8.60 15.25 -10.39
N ASN A 437 -8.57 16.26 -11.27
CA ASN A 437 -8.42 17.68 -10.95
C ASN A 437 -7.13 18.02 -10.19
N ASN A 438 -6.04 17.30 -10.50
CA ASN A 438 -4.71 17.56 -9.97
C ASN A 438 -3.63 17.15 -11.00
N MET A 439 -2.40 17.62 -10.85
CA MET A 439 -1.30 17.27 -11.75
C MET A 439 -0.93 15.77 -11.70
N THR A 440 -0.22 15.32 -12.72
CA THR A 440 0.33 13.96 -12.87
C THR A 440 1.38 13.61 -11.82
N VAL A 441 2.08 14.61 -11.28
CA VAL A 441 3.13 14.46 -10.28
C VAL A 441 2.52 14.45 -8.88
N HIS A 442 2.41 13.27 -8.28
CA HIS A 442 1.87 13.11 -6.93
C HIS A 442 2.50 11.90 -6.24
N ASP A 443 2.88 12.05 -4.98
CA ASP A 443 3.46 10.97 -4.19
C ASP A 443 3.10 11.15 -2.72
N GLU A 444 2.44 10.14 -2.16
CA GLU A 444 2.03 10.11 -0.76
C GLU A 444 2.36 8.73 -0.16
N THR A 445 2.82 8.74 1.08
CA THR A 445 3.21 7.52 1.80
C THR A 445 2.04 6.56 2.01
N ALA A 446 0.81 7.07 2.07
CA ALA A 446 -0.41 6.29 2.26
C ALA A 446 -0.94 5.64 0.97
N LEU A 447 -0.47 6.06 -0.21
CA LEU A 447 -0.94 5.56 -1.51
C LEU A 447 0.11 4.61 -2.12
N PRO A 448 -0.29 3.43 -2.64
CA PRO A 448 0.63 2.57 -3.36
C PRO A 448 1.20 3.28 -4.59
N HIS A 449 2.53 3.34 -4.68
CA HIS A 449 3.21 3.99 -5.79
C HIS A 449 3.79 2.95 -6.74
N GLY A 450 3.49 3.08 -8.02
CA GLY A 450 4.22 2.43 -9.10
C GLY A 450 3.42 2.21 -10.38
N GLY A 451 4.05 1.72 -11.45
CA GLY A 451 3.48 1.72 -12.80
C GLY A 451 2.84 0.42 -13.30
N ALA A 452 2.26 0.48 -14.50
CA ALA A 452 1.84 -0.65 -15.32
C ALA A 452 2.68 -0.68 -16.62
N LYS A 453 2.48 -1.72 -17.45
CA LYS A 453 3.12 -1.84 -18.76
C LYS A 453 4.66 -1.75 -18.64
N ALA A 454 5.32 -0.94 -19.48
CA ALA A 454 6.77 -0.76 -19.45
C ALA A 454 7.26 0.22 -18.36
N SER A 455 6.35 0.82 -17.58
CA SER A 455 6.71 1.57 -16.37
C SER A 455 7.07 0.67 -15.19
N GLY A 456 7.05 -0.64 -15.38
CA GLY A 456 7.50 -1.63 -14.41
C GLY A 456 6.36 -2.31 -13.67
N TYR A 457 6.71 -2.95 -12.56
CA TYR A 457 5.79 -3.76 -11.76
C TYR A 457 6.26 -3.88 -10.31
N GLY A 458 5.30 -4.20 -9.44
CA GLY A 458 5.44 -3.99 -8.01
C GLY A 458 4.92 -2.62 -7.61
N ARG A 459 4.88 -2.37 -6.31
CA ARG A 459 4.45 -1.08 -5.74
C ARG A 459 5.26 -0.81 -4.48
N PHE A 460 5.70 0.41 -4.31
CA PHE A 460 6.17 0.93 -3.03
C PHE A 460 5.03 1.64 -2.30
N ASN A 461 5.37 2.24 -1.15
CA ASN A 461 4.46 3.01 -0.29
C ASN A 461 3.28 2.18 0.25
N ALA A 462 2.57 2.76 1.22
CA ALA A 462 1.46 2.17 1.93
C ALA A 462 1.80 0.78 2.53
N SER A 463 0.77 0.04 2.93
CA SER A 463 0.95 -1.37 3.30
C SER A 463 1.47 -2.20 2.13
N LYS A 464 1.17 -1.81 0.88
CA LYS A 464 1.61 -2.52 -0.34
C LYS A 464 3.12 -2.52 -0.56
N GLY A 465 3.87 -1.58 -0.01
CA GLY A 465 5.33 -1.56 -0.04
C GLY A 465 5.97 -2.55 0.93
N LEU A 466 5.24 -2.94 1.99
CA LEU A 466 5.62 -3.96 2.96
C LEU A 466 5.04 -5.35 2.60
N ASP A 467 3.86 -5.37 1.98
CA ASP A 467 3.10 -6.56 1.59
C ASP A 467 3.57 -7.22 0.27
N ASP A 468 3.47 -8.56 0.28
CA ASP A 468 3.28 -9.48 -0.87
C ASP A 468 4.35 -9.53 -1.99
N PRO A 469 4.82 -10.71 -2.45
CA PRO A 469 6.23 -11.22 -2.49
C PRO A 469 7.36 -10.18 -2.74
N LYS A 470 7.20 -8.96 -2.24
CA LYS A 470 8.14 -7.87 -2.40
C LYS A 470 9.25 -8.10 -1.40
N PHE A 471 9.05 -7.92 -0.10
CA PHE A 471 10.17 -8.12 0.83
C PHE A 471 10.03 -9.31 1.76
N ASN A 472 9.00 -10.14 1.56
CA ASN A 472 8.76 -11.35 2.33
C ASN A 472 8.48 -12.58 1.43
N VAL A 473 9.03 -13.73 1.80
CA VAL A 473 8.64 -15.05 1.32
C VAL A 473 7.42 -15.52 2.11
N VAL A 474 6.38 -15.94 1.39
CA VAL A 474 5.16 -16.52 1.97
C VAL A 474 5.35 -18.02 2.10
N LYS A 475 5.22 -18.55 3.33
CA LYS A 475 5.49 -19.96 3.64
C LYS A 475 4.28 -20.62 4.31
N PRO A 476 3.54 -21.51 3.62
CA PRO A 476 2.52 -22.33 4.24
C PRO A 476 3.15 -23.46 5.08
N VAL A 477 2.59 -23.71 6.26
CA VAL A 477 2.91 -24.80 7.17
C VAL A 477 1.60 -25.52 7.48
N SER A 478 1.48 -26.77 7.03
CA SER A 478 0.30 -27.60 7.31
C SER A 478 0.58 -28.52 8.49
N LEU A 479 -0.37 -28.57 9.41
CA LEU A 479 -0.35 -29.43 10.59
C LEU A 479 -1.48 -30.45 10.44
N TYR A 480 -1.11 -31.71 10.22
CA TYR A 480 -2.04 -32.83 10.29
C TYR A 480 -2.02 -33.35 11.73
N ALA A 481 -3.19 -33.42 12.38
CA ALA A 481 -3.29 -34.12 13.64
C ALA A 481 -3.41 -35.63 13.35
N PRO A 482 -2.38 -36.45 13.63
CA PRO A 482 -2.54 -37.89 13.50
C PRO A 482 -3.63 -38.31 14.49
N ARG A 483 -4.75 -38.85 13.97
CA ARG A 483 -5.74 -39.51 14.81
C ARG A 483 -5.00 -40.58 15.60
N ARG A 484 -4.76 -40.35 16.89
CA ARG A 484 -4.53 -41.48 17.79
C ARG A 484 -5.84 -42.27 17.74
N GLN A 485 -5.86 -43.40 17.04
CA GLN A 485 -6.83 -44.43 17.36
C GLN A 485 -6.57 -44.78 18.83
N SER A 486 -7.28 -44.11 19.73
CA SER A 486 -7.53 -44.70 21.03
C SER A 486 -8.35 -45.94 20.74
N THR A 487 -7.66 -47.07 20.56
CA THR A 487 -8.25 -48.39 20.73
C THR A 487 -8.62 -48.49 22.20
N ILE A 488 -9.68 -47.80 22.60
CA ILE A 488 -10.46 -48.27 23.73
C ILE A 488 -11.08 -49.53 23.17
N ALA A 489 -10.46 -50.66 23.49
CA ALA A 489 -11.11 -51.95 23.38
C ALA A 489 -12.38 -51.83 24.23
N PHE A 490 -13.51 -51.55 23.58
CA PHE A 490 -14.79 -51.90 24.16
C PHE A 490 -14.71 -53.40 24.40
N LEU A 491 -14.62 -53.79 25.67
CA LEU A 491 -14.92 -55.14 26.11
C LEU A 491 -16.33 -55.44 25.58
N ALA A 492 -16.40 -56.06 24.42
CA ALA A 492 -17.62 -56.67 23.93
C ALA A 492 -18.09 -57.65 25.03
N PRO A 493 -19.37 -57.63 25.42
CA PRO A 493 -19.89 -58.65 26.32
C PRO A 493 -19.69 -60.01 25.65
N SER A 494 -18.94 -60.89 26.32
CA SER A 494 -18.63 -62.24 25.84
C SER A 494 -19.92 -62.97 25.46
N PRO A 495 -19.99 -63.63 24.28
CA PRO A 495 -21.14 -64.46 23.93
C PRO A 495 -21.21 -65.63 24.92
N GLN A 496 -22.41 -65.84 25.47
CA GLN A 496 -22.74 -67.02 26.27
C GLN A 496 -22.36 -68.27 25.47
N SER A 497 -21.50 -69.11 26.04
CA SER A 497 -21.25 -70.46 25.53
C SER A 497 -21.84 -71.50 26.48
N PRO A 498 -22.27 -72.66 25.97
CA PRO A 498 -23.16 -73.57 26.67
C PRO A 498 -22.40 -74.44 27.66
N THR A 499 -23.15 -74.85 28.67
CA THR A 499 -22.87 -75.91 29.66
C THR A 499 -22.04 -77.07 29.14
N THR A 500 -20.94 -77.38 29.83
CA THR A 500 -20.49 -78.77 30.07
C THR A 500 -19.91 -78.92 31.47
N ASP A 501 -20.10 -80.12 31.99
CA ASP A 501 -20.10 -80.51 33.39
C ASP A 501 -18.74 -81.09 33.84
N ARG A 502 -18.48 -80.93 35.15
CA ARG A 502 -17.72 -81.85 36.05
C ARG A 502 -16.19 -82.04 36.02
N HIS A 503 -15.62 -81.66 37.18
CA HIS A 503 -14.89 -82.49 38.17
C HIS A 503 -13.37 -82.25 38.44
N HIS A 504 -13.11 -82.08 39.76
CA HIS A 504 -11.89 -82.32 40.57
C HIS A 504 -10.81 -81.24 40.83
N ARG A 505 -10.97 -80.55 42.00
CA ARG A 505 -10.07 -80.14 43.12
C ARG A 505 -8.53 -80.43 43.07
N PRO A 506 -7.68 -79.80 43.94
CA PRO A 506 -7.65 -78.45 44.57
C PRO A 506 -6.17 -77.84 44.57
N PRO A 507 -5.69 -76.88 45.42
CA PRO A 507 -5.10 -75.62 44.97
C PRO A 507 -3.62 -75.39 45.45
N PRO A 508 -3.08 -74.16 45.59
CA PRO A 508 -2.14 -73.51 44.69
C PRO A 508 -0.70 -73.39 45.26
N LYS A 509 0.27 -73.03 44.42
CA LYS A 509 1.58 -72.51 44.87
C LYS A 509 1.87 -71.12 44.28
N THR A 510 1.68 -70.13 45.15
CA THR A 510 2.61 -69.01 45.44
C THR A 510 3.37 -68.38 44.28
N LEU A 511 3.08 -67.10 43.98
CA LEU A 511 3.98 -65.97 44.28
C LEU A 511 3.33 -64.63 43.88
N SER A 512 3.08 -63.80 44.88
CA SER A 512 3.02 -62.33 44.86
C SER A 512 3.69 -61.86 46.17
N PRO A 513 4.12 -60.60 46.35
CA PRO A 513 3.80 -59.44 45.53
C PRO A 513 4.98 -58.50 45.21
N SER A 514 4.87 -57.82 44.06
CA SER A 514 5.36 -56.44 43.92
C SER A 514 4.29 -55.50 44.48
N MET A 515 4.66 -54.68 45.47
CA MET A 515 3.80 -53.66 46.08
C MET A 515 3.63 -52.43 45.16
N SER A 516 2.35 -52.16 44.87
CA SER A 516 1.67 -50.86 44.84
C SER A 516 2.16 -49.73 43.93
N PHE A 517 1.51 -49.63 42.76
CA PHE A 517 1.16 -48.38 42.09
C PHE A 517 -0.11 -47.79 42.74
N LEU A 518 -0.06 -46.54 43.21
CA LEU A 518 -1.25 -45.73 43.51
C LEU A 518 -1.82 -45.19 42.20
N GLY A 519 -2.83 -45.87 41.66
CA GLY A 519 -3.66 -45.35 40.57
C GLY A 519 -4.74 -44.42 41.10
N MET A 520 -4.56 -43.10 40.98
CA MET A 520 -5.67 -42.15 41.04
C MET A 520 -6.47 -42.26 39.73
N GLY A 521 -7.60 -42.96 39.77
CA GLY A 521 -8.60 -42.88 38.70
C GLY A 521 -9.18 -41.46 38.66
N ARG A 522 -8.93 -40.71 37.58
CA ARG A 522 -9.65 -39.46 37.30
C ARG A 522 -11.08 -39.80 36.90
N GLN A 523 -12.03 -39.59 37.82
CA GLN A 523 -13.45 -39.52 37.47
C GLN A 523 -13.67 -38.33 36.53
N GLN A 524 -14.50 -38.51 35.49
CA GLN A 524 -14.98 -37.39 34.69
C GLN A 524 -15.81 -36.46 35.57
N PRO A 525 -15.67 -35.13 35.43
CA PRO A 525 -16.40 -34.20 36.27
C PRO A 525 -17.91 -34.34 36.02
N THR A 526 -18.68 -34.43 37.10
CA THR A 526 -20.14 -34.45 37.04
C THR A 526 -20.65 -33.15 36.42
N SER A 527 -21.88 -33.13 35.90
CA SER A 527 -22.50 -31.93 35.34
C SER A 527 -22.46 -30.75 36.34
N GLU A 528 -22.61 -31.03 37.63
CA GLU A 528 -22.48 -30.03 38.70
C GLU A 528 -21.06 -29.46 38.82
N GLN A 529 -20.02 -30.28 38.64
CA GLN A 529 -18.63 -29.81 38.67
C GLN A 529 -18.26 -28.96 37.45
N LYS A 530 -18.89 -29.21 36.30
CA LYS A 530 -18.73 -28.38 35.09
C LYS A 530 -19.45 -27.03 35.25
N ILE A 531 -20.65 -27.03 35.83
CA ILE A 531 -21.41 -25.81 36.13
C ILE A 531 -20.63 -24.94 37.14
N ALA A 532 -20.08 -25.54 38.20
CA ALA A 532 -19.27 -24.81 39.18
C ALA A 532 -17.99 -24.18 38.58
N ALA A 533 -17.39 -24.82 37.56
CA ALA A 533 -16.23 -24.27 36.86
C ALA A 533 -16.60 -23.03 36.02
N VAL A 534 -17.73 -23.08 35.32
CA VAL A 534 -18.25 -21.95 34.52
C VAL A 534 -18.68 -20.79 35.42
N GLU A 535 -19.35 -21.07 36.55
CA GLU A 535 -19.68 -20.05 37.55
C GLU A 535 -18.42 -19.39 38.15
N GLY A 536 -17.35 -20.17 38.34
CA GLY A 536 -16.05 -19.68 38.79
C GLY A 536 -15.38 -18.72 37.80
N GLU A 537 -15.39 -19.05 36.51
CA GLU A 537 -14.84 -18.18 35.46
C GLU A 537 -15.66 -16.89 35.29
N MET A 538 -16.99 -16.98 35.36
CA MET A 538 -17.86 -15.81 35.28
C MET A 538 -17.71 -14.87 36.49
N ARG A 539 -17.53 -15.42 37.70
CA ARG A 539 -17.18 -14.61 38.88
C ARG A 539 -15.82 -13.95 38.73
N MET A 540 -14.83 -14.63 38.16
CA MET A 540 -13.50 -14.07 37.93
C MET A 540 -13.54 -12.91 36.93
N MET A 541 -14.36 -13.00 35.89
CA MET A 541 -14.61 -11.88 34.96
C MET A 541 -15.27 -10.69 35.65
N ALA A 542 -16.29 -10.92 36.50
CA ALA A 542 -16.95 -9.86 37.25
C ALA A 542 -15.99 -9.15 38.24
N ASP A 543 -15.12 -9.93 38.90
CA ASP A 543 -14.11 -9.42 39.82
C ASP A 543 -12.99 -8.63 39.12
N THR A 544 -12.66 -9.03 37.89
CA THR A 544 -11.70 -8.32 37.03
C THR A 544 -12.29 -7.00 36.56
N TYR A 545 -13.56 -6.98 36.15
CA TYR A 545 -14.27 -5.77 35.75
C TYR A 545 -14.36 -4.73 36.88
N ASN A 546 -14.58 -5.17 38.12
CA ASN A 546 -14.61 -4.29 39.29
C ASN A 546 -13.22 -3.75 39.69
N ARG A 547 -12.13 -4.50 39.44
CA ARG A 547 -10.75 -4.07 39.78
C ARG A 547 -10.20 -2.98 38.85
N TYR A 548 -10.65 -2.90 37.61
CA TYR A 548 -10.23 -1.85 36.66
C TYR A 548 -11.08 -0.56 36.74
N ALA A 549 -12.04 -0.48 37.68
CA ALA A 549 -12.95 0.65 37.86
C ALA A 549 -12.38 1.86 38.64
N PHE A 550 -11.13 1.80 39.11
CA PHE A 550 -10.47 2.91 39.82
C PHE A 550 -9.10 3.22 39.22
N SER A 551 -9.08 4.08 38.20
CA SER A 551 -7.88 4.79 37.71
C SER A 551 -8.27 6.23 37.38
N PRO A 552 -7.40 7.24 37.60
CA PRO A 552 -7.83 8.60 37.89
C PRO A 552 -8.08 9.41 36.61
N PHE A 553 -9.35 9.54 36.23
CA PHE A 553 -9.85 10.54 35.30
C PHE A 553 -11.10 11.21 35.93
N PRO A 554 -11.47 12.45 35.54
CA PRO A 554 -12.36 13.31 36.34
C PRO A 554 -13.78 12.72 36.51
N PRO A 555 -14.54 13.14 37.54
CA PRO A 555 -15.72 12.40 38.00
C PRO A 555 -16.87 12.43 36.99
N LEU A 556 -17.42 11.24 36.72
CA LEU A 556 -18.65 11.05 35.94
C LEU A 556 -19.86 11.64 36.68
N SER A 557 -20.85 12.13 35.92
CA SER A 557 -22.07 12.70 36.49
C SER A 557 -22.87 11.67 37.30
N PRO A 558 -23.65 12.09 38.32
CA PRO A 558 -24.45 11.20 39.17
C PRO A 558 -25.45 10.31 38.41
N ILE A 559 -25.84 10.71 37.19
CA ILE A 559 -26.76 9.97 36.31
C ILE A 559 -26.07 8.73 35.73
N CYS A 560 -24.79 8.84 35.32
CA CYS A 560 -24.00 7.71 34.82
C CYS A 560 -23.75 6.64 35.90
N LEU A 561 -23.66 7.04 37.17
CA LEU A 561 -23.52 6.10 38.28
C LEU A 561 -24.80 5.31 38.56
N ARG A 562 -25.98 5.92 38.38
CA ARG A 562 -27.28 5.24 38.58
C ARG A 562 -27.60 4.24 37.47
N GLU A 563 -27.31 4.58 36.22
CA GLU A 563 -27.54 3.65 35.09
C GLU A 563 -26.54 2.47 35.11
N ARG A 564 -25.30 2.68 35.56
CA ARG A 564 -24.32 1.60 35.76
C ARG A 564 -24.68 0.64 36.91
N ALA A 565 -25.27 1.15 38.00
CA ALA A 565 -25.75 0.30 39.10
C ALA A 565 -26.92 -0.60 38.65
N ARG A 566 -27.86 -0.07 37.86
CA ARG A 566 -28.97 -0.85 37.26
C ARG A 566 -28.48 -1.96 36.33
N ALA A 567 -27.46 -1.71 35.52
CA ALA A 567 -26.88 -2.73 34.65
C ALA A 567 -26.23 -3.88 35.45
N GLY A 568 -25.58 -3.58 36.59
CA GLY A 568 -25.03 -4.58 37.50
C GLY A 568 -26.10 -5.44 38.18
N GLU A 569 -27.21 -4.84 38.61
CA GLU A 569 -28.35 -5.57 39.20
C GLU A 569 -29.06 -6.46 38.16
N THR A 570 -29.14 -6.01 36.91
CA THR A 570 -29.74 -6.78 35.79
C THR A 570 -28.88 -8.01 35.45
N LEU A 571 -27.56 -7.88 35.50
CA LEU A 571 -26.63 -9.00 35.26
C LEU A 571 -26.66 -10.02 36.40
N ALA A 572 -26.78 -9.56 37.65
CA ALA A 572 -26.93 -10.44 38.82
C ALA A 572 -28.26 -11.22 38.80
N ALA A 573 -29.34 -10.61 38.29
CA ALA A 573 -30.64 -11.26 38.12
C ALA A 573 -30.67 -12.30 36.96
N ALA A 574 -29.82 -12.16 35.95
CA ALA A 574 -29.69 -13.14 34.87
C ALA A 574 -28.91 -14.40 35.29
N VAL A 575 -28.05 -14.30 36.30
CA VAL A 575 -27.26 -15.43 36.84
C VAL A 575 -28.09 -16.34 37.76
N SER A 576 -29.24 -15.89 38.26
CA SER A 576 -30.11 -16.67 39.15
C SER A 576 -31.21 -17.48 38.43
N ASP A 577 -31.36 -17.34 37.11
CA ASP A 577 -32.34 -18.10 36.33
C ASP A 577 -31.74 -19.41 35.77
N ARG A 578 -32.00 -20.53 36.46
CA ARG A 578 -31.52 -21.87 36.08
C ARG A 578 -32.00 -22.37 34.71
N ARG A 579 -33.06 -21.78 34.11
CA ARG A 579 -33.62 -22.26 32.84
C ARG A 579 -32.77 -21.91 31.62
N LEU A 580 -31.99 -20.83 31.68
CA LEU A 580 -31.14 -20.39 30.56
C LEU A 580 -29.89 -21.25 30.34
N VAL A 581 -29.50 -22.04 31.35
CA VAL A 581 -28.32 -22.92 31.29
C VAL A 581 -28.66 -24.29 30.67
N ASP A 582 -29.89 -24.77 30.84
CA ASP A 582 -30.32 -26.08 30.30
C ASP A 582 -30.59 -26.04 28.78
N ASP A 583 -31.01 -24.89 28.23
CA ASP A 583 -31.29 -24.72 26.79
C ASP A 583 -30.02 -24.66 25.91
N LEU A 584 -28.83 -24.53 26.50
CA LEU A 584 -27.54 -24.53 25.79
C LEU A 584 -26.96 -25.94 25.54
N LEU A 585 -27.64 -27.01 26.00
CA LEU A 585 -27.12 -28.39 25.97
C LEU A 585 -27.90 -29.41 25.12
N VAL A 586 -28.82 -28.99 24.25
CA VAL A 586 -29.60 -29.91 23.39
C VAL A 586 -29.21 -29.77 21.90
N CYS A 587 -28.63 -30.83 21.31
CA CYS A 587 -28.45 -30.98 19.86
C CYS A 587 -29.67 -31.69 19.23
N PRO A 588 -30.23 -31.22 18.10
CA PRO A 588 -31.28 -31.94 17.38
C PRO A 588 -30.70 -33.09 16.50
N PRO A 589 -31.49 -34.15 16.22
CA PRO A 589 -31.05 -35.31 15.42
C PRO A 589 -31.08 -35.04 13.90
N LEU A 590 -30.17 -35.70 13.17
CA LEU A 590 -30.08 -35.69 11.70
C LEU A 590 -31.15 -36.59 11.03
N PRO A 591 -31.72 -36.23 9.86
CA PRO A 591 -32.57 -37.12 9.07
C PRO A 591 -31.77 -38.16 8.24
N PRO A 592 -32.38 -39.31 7.88
CA PRO A 592 -31.69 -40.45 7.26
C PRO A 592 -31.61 -40.43 5.72
N GLU A 593 -30.79 -41.34 5.23
CA GLU A 593 -30.28 -41.60 3.87
C GLU A 593 -31.25 -41.59 2.68
N LEU A 594 -30.72 -41.22 1.52
CA LEU A 594 -31.14 -41.74 0.21
C LEU A 594 -29.88 -42.09 -0.61
N GLY A 595 -29.49 -43.36 -0.55
CA GLY A 595 -28.49 -43.93 -1.43
C GLY A 595 -29.08 -44.30 -2.80
N SER A 596 -28.27 -44.18 -3.86
CA SER A 596 -27.90 -45.29 -4.76
C SER A 596 -27.54 -44.80 -6.18
N ARG A 597 -26.59 -45.54 -6.79
CA ARG A 597 -26.18 -45.59 -8.21
C ARG A 597 -25.19 -44.46 -8.59
N LEU A 598 -23.95 -44.72 -9.03
CA LEU A 598 -23.45 -45.77 -9.91
C LEU A 598 -22.01 -46.20 -9.57
N SER A 599 -21.75 -47.46 -9.88
CA SER A 599 -20.51 -48.21 -9.75
C SER A 599 -19.44 -47.86 -10.77
N SER A 600 -18.21 -48.18 -10.38
CA SER A 600 -16.99 -48.41 -11.15
C SER A 600 -17.15 -48.95 -12.59
N ARG A 601 -16.31 -48.45 -13.52
CA ARG A 601 -15.24 -49.20 -14.21
C ARG A 601 -14.54 -48.37 -15.30
N ASP A 602 -13.21 -48.48 -15.29
CA ASP A 602 -12.25 -48.51 -16.40
C ASP A 602 -12.26 -47.41 -17.48
N CYS A 603 -11.16 -46.66 -17.58
CA CYS A 603 -10.19 -46.75 -18.71
C CYS A 603 -9.11 -45.64 -18.64
N GLY A 604 -7.85 -46.06 -18.50
CA GLY A 604 -6.70 -45.67 -19.35
C GLY A 604 -6.24 -44.20 -19.48
N PRO A 605 -4.94 -43.90 -19.27
CA PRO A 605 -4.35 -42.59 -19.50
C PRO A 605 -3.84 -42.42 -20.95
N GLY A 606 -3.94 -41.20 -21.49
CA GLY A 606 -3.30 -40.83 -22.75
C GLY A 606 -3.67 -39.42 -23.19
N GLY A 607 -2.75 -38.46 -23.03
CA GLY A 607 -2.86 -37.14 -23.68
C GLY A 607 -2.48 -37.22 -25.16
N PRO A 608 -2.01 -36.12 -25.78
CA PRO A 608 -2.55 -34.76 -25.80
C PRO A 608 -2.89 -34.34 -27.25
N ALA A 609 -3.89 -33.50 -27.48
CA ALA A 609 -3.96 -32.71 -28.73
C ALA A 609 -4.93 -31.52 -28.63
N SER A 610 -4.38 -30.39 -29.06
CA SER A 610 -5.00 -29.12 -29.44
C SER A 610 -6.25 -29.23 -30.32
N TYR A 611 -7.21 -28.30 -30.15
CA TYR A 611 -7.97 -27.73 -31.27
C TYR A 611 -8.47 -26.31 -30.94
N ARG A 612 -8.18 -25.35 -31.83
CA ARG A 612 -8.93 -24.10 -32.05
C ARG A 612 -10.21 -24.45 -32.82
N ALA A 613 -11.34 -23.82 -32.53
CA ALA A 613 -12.21 -23.17 -33.52
C ALA A 613 -13.49 -22.57 -32.89
N GLU A 614 -13.60 -21.26 -33.08
CA GLU A 614 -14.76 -20.42 -33.42
C GLU A 614 -16.19 -20.98 -33.66
N THR A 615 -17.14 -20.07 -33.37
CA THR A 615 -18.45 -19.76 -33.98
C THR A 615 -19.74 -20.47 -33.53
N GLY A 616 -20.74 -19.65 -33.17
CA GLY A 616 -22.05 -19.69 -33.82
C GLY A 616 -23.32 -19.90 -32.97
N MET A 617 -24.00 -18.78 -32.67
CA MET A 617 -25.47 -18.57 -32.63
C MET A 617 -26.41 -19.55 -31.90
N LEU A 618 -27.21 -18.99 -30.99
CA LEU A 618 -28.69 -19.05 -31.06
C LEU A 618 -29.31 -17.91 -30.24
N ALA A 619 -30.26 -17.22 -30.86
CA ALA A 619 -30.96 -16.04 -30.37
C ALA A 619 -32.46 -16.33 -30.14
N ARG A 620 -33.09 -15.42 -29.37
CA ARG A 620 -34.53 -15.09 -29.23
C ARG A 620 -35.35 -15.80 -28.15
N ALA A 621 -35.77 -15.00 -27.17
CA ALA A 621 -37.16 -14.56 -27.06
C ALA A 621 -37.22 -13.11 -26.51
N ALA A 622 -38.12 -12.30 -27.06
CA ALA A 622 -38.25 -10.86 -26.87
C ALA A 622 -39.71 -10.44 -26.63
N GLY A 623 -39.91 -9.25 -26.04
CA GLY A 623 -41.12 -8.40 -26.09
C GLY A 623 -42.08 -8.58 -24.91
N HIS A 624 -42.81 -7.58 -24.36
CA HIS A 624 -43.04 -6.13 -24.57
C HIS A 624 -43.83 -5.65 -23.31
N LEU A 625 -43.70 -4.42 -22.77
CA LEU A 625 -44.54 -3.21 -23.03
C LEU A 625 -43.94 -2.05 -22.17
N THR A 626 -43.50 -0.89 -22.67
CA THR A 626 -44.16 0.36 -23.17
C THR A 626 -44.76 1.32 -22.11
N MET A 627 -44.09 2.49 -22.02
CA MET A 627 -44.43 3.89 -21.63
C MET A 627 -45.80 4.29 -21.03
N ALA A 628 -45.75 5.19 -20.05
CA ALA A 628 -46.69 6.31 -19.89
C ALA A 628 -46.04 7.53 -19.17
N THR A 629 -46.29 8.71 -19.73
CA THR A 629 -45.88 10.06 -19.34
C THR A 629 -46.68 10.64 -18.16
N GLY A 630 -46.10 11.60 -17.41
CA GLY A 630 -46.86 12.48 -16.51
C GLY A 630 -45.99 13.53 -15.82
N ALA A 631 -46.09 14.78 -16.27
CA ALA A 631 -45.49 15.96 -15.62
C ALA A 631 -46.36 16.46 -14.46
N THR A 632 -45.74 16.98 -13.40
CA THR A 632 -46.18 18.20 -12.66
C THR A 632 -45.10 18.67 -11.67
N THR A 633 -44.87 19.98 -11.71
CA THR A 633 -44.19 20.89 -10.75
C THR A 633 -44.60 20.64 -9.28
N THR A 634 -43.83 20.98 -8.22
CA THR A 634 -43.53 22.36 -7.76
C THR A 634 -42.56 22.36 -6.53
N THR A 635 -41.66 23.34 -6.48
CA THR A 635 -41.11 24.11 -5.32
C THR A 635 -40.29 23.48 -4.18
N THR A 636 -38.99 23.83 -4.21
CA THR A 636 -38.14 24.45 -3.15
C THR A 636 -38.15 23.92 -1.72
N LYS A 637 -36.96 23.50 -1.25
CA LYS A 637 -36.23 24.20 -0.18
C LYS A 637 -34.76 23.76 -0.12
N THR A 638 -33.90 24.75 -0.36
CA THR A 638 -32.46 24.77 -0.09
C THR A 638 -32.25 24.70 1.42
N THR A 639 -31.38 23.81 1.89
CA THR A 639 -30.70 23.99 3.19
C THR A 639 -29.29 23.43 3.07
N THR A 640 -28.36 24.34 2.79
CA THR A 640 -26.93 24.15 2.95
C THR A 640 -26.65 23.91 4.44
N THR A 641 -26.06 22.77 4.79
CA THR A 641 -25.44 22.58 6.11
C THR A 641 -24.01 22.14 5.89
N THR A 642 -23.11 23.10 6.08
CA THR A 642 -21.66 22.92 6.22
C THR A 642 -21.40 22.06 7.45
N MET A 643 -20.89 20.84 7.26
CA MET A 643 -20.46 19.98 8.37
C MET A 643 -18.96 20.21 8.61
N MET A 644 -18.64 20.96 9.66
CA MET A 644 -17.32 20.99 10.28
C MET A 644 -17.00 19.58 10.81
N MET A 645 -15.97 18.94 10.25
CA MET A 645 -15.35 17.76 10.85
C MET A 645 -14.32 18.22 11.88
N CYS A 646 -14.72 18.26 13.16
CA CYS A 646 -13.78 18.19 14.29
C CYS A 646 -13.81 16.76 14.83
N GLY A 647 -12.63 16.17 15.00
CA GLY A 647 -12.45 14.75 15.29
C GLY A 647 -12.77 14.31 16.72
N GLY A 648 -12.70 13.00 16.90
CA GLY A 648 -12.51 12.34 18.20
C GLY A 648 -13.64 11.41 18.63
N GLY A 649 -13.33 10.12 18.77
CA GLY A 649 -14.06 9.21 19.68
C GLY A 649 -14.92 8.15 19.01
N GLY A 650 -14.34 6.96 18.79
CA GLY A 650 -15.08 5.75 18.45
C GLY A 650 -16.00 5.32 19.59
N GLY A 651 -17.28 5.11 19.28
CA GLY A 651 -18.27 4.61 20.23
C GLY A 651 -19.69 4.41 19.66
N GLY A 652 -20.02 4.98 18.50
CA GLY A 652 -21.38 4.91 17.93
C GLY A 652 -21.70 3.70 17.04
N TRP A 653 -20.71 2.92 16.61
CA TRP A 653 -20.91 1.89 15.58
C TRP A 653 -21.42 0.53 16.10
N TRP A 654 -21.29 0.26 17.40
CA TRP A 654 -21.62 -1.04 17.97
C TRP A 654 -23.12 -1.25 18.23
N MET A 655 -23.87 -0.18 18.49
CA MET A 655 -25.31 -0.26 18.80
C MET A 655 -26.17 -0.46 17.53
N GLY A 656 -25.77 0.12 16.39
CA GLY A 656 -26.51 0.02 15.12
C GLY A 656 -26.49 -1.39 14.53
N TYR A 657 -25.37 -2.10 14.68
CA TYR A 657 -25.18 -3.44 14.10
C TYR A 657 -26.05 -4.51 14.81
N HIS A 658 -26.20 -4.42 16.13
CA HIS A 658 -27.00 -5.38 16.90
C HIS A 658 -28.53 -5.17 16.74
N LEU A 659 -28.98 -3.93 16.56
CA LEU A 659 -30.40 -3.62 16.29
C LEU A 659 -30.83 -4.11 14.89
N GLN A 660 -29.93 -4.03 13.90
CA GLN A 660 -30.20 -4.53 12.54
C GLN A 660 -30.31 -6.07 12.51
N GLN A 661 -29.45 -6.78 13.23
CA GLN A 661 -29.54 -8.24 13.37
C GLN A 661 -30.79 -8.68 14.16
N ALA A 662 -31.27 -7.88 15.12
CA ALA A 662 -32.49 -8.17 15.86
C ALA A 662 -33.78 -7.98 15.05
N CYS A 663 -33.87 -6.97 14.14
CA CYS A 663 -34.99 -6.87 13.18
C CYS A 663 -34.94 -8.02 12.16
N GLN A 664 -33.76 -8.45 11.69
CA GLN A 664 -33.65 -9.58 10.74
C GLN A 664 -34.10 -10.92 11.33
N LYS A 665 -33.80 -11.20 12.60
CA LYS A 665 -34.21 -12.45 13.27
C LYS A 665 -35.72 -12.54 13.57
N LYS A 666 -36.45 -11.42 13.65
CA LYS A 666 -37.89 -11.40 13.96
C LYS A 666 -38.80 -11.47 12.73
N CYS A 667 -38.27 -11.29 11.52
CA CYS A 667 -39.06 -11.22 10.28
C CYS A 667 -39.11 -12.53 9.46
N VAL A 668 -38.75 -13.68 10.04
CA VAL A 668 -38.82 -14.98 9.36
C VAL A 668 -40.01 -15.78 9.89
N PRO A 669 -41.05 -16.08 9.07
CA PRO A 669 -42.07 -17.05 9.45
C PRO A 669 -41.59 -18.48 9.19
N THR A 670 -41.74 -19.34 10.19
CA THR A 670 -41.70 -20.81 10.07
C THR A 670 -42.98 -21.30 9.38
N ASP A 671 -42.80 -22.13 8.34
CA ASP A 671 -43.79 -22.88 7.55
C ASP A 671 -44.77 -22.07 6.67
N TYR A 672 -44.72 -22.26 5.34
CA TYR A 672 -45.83 -22.82 4.51
C TYR A 672 -45.49 -22.93 3.00
N ARG A 673 -46.29 -23.77 2.33
CA ARG A 673 -46.22 -24.24 0.92
C ARG A 673 -46.47 -23.15 -0.14
N GLU A 674 -45.96 -23.40 -1.35
CA GLU A 674 -46.05 -22.55 -2.54
C GLU A 674 -47.48 -22.10 -2.87
N GLY A 675 -47.64 -20.79 -3.09
CA GLY A 675 -48.80 -20.21 -3.77
C GLY A 675 -49.62 -19.21 -2.96
N GLU A 676 -49.01 -18.17 -2.38
CA GLU A 676 -49.67 -16.89 -2.03
C GLU A 676 -48.61 -15.87 -1.58
N LEU A 677 -48.05 -15.10 -2.52
CA LEU A 677 -47.15 -13.97 -2.24
C LEU A 677 -47.81 -12.70 -2.76
N ASN A 678 -48.33 -11.86 -1.86
CA ASN A 678 -48.34 -10.39 -1.97
C ASN A 678 -49.04 -9.75 -0.76
N LYS A 679 -48.39 -8.74 -0.15
CA LYS A 679 -48.84 -7.76 0.87
C LYS A 679 -48.32 -7.90 2.33
N GLY A 680 -47.70 -9.00 2.74
CA GLY A 680 -47.22 -9.18 4.13
C GLY A 680 -45.84 -8.57 4.44
N GLU A 681 -44.89 -8.65 3.51
CA GLU A 681 -43.48 -8.29 3.76
C GLU A 681 -43.21 -6.76 3.78
N SER A 682 -43.97 -5.97 3.01
CA SER A 682 -43.76 -4.52 2.93
C SER A 682 -44.15 -3.80 4.23
N VAL A 683 -45.19 -4.27 4.91
CA VAL A 683 -45.71 -3.62 6.14
C VAL A 683 -44.77 -3.83 7.34
N CYS A 684 -44.00 -4.92 7.36
CA CYS A 684 -43.07 -5.22 8.44
C CYS A 684 -41.77 -4.39 8.32
N LEU A 685 -41.26 -4.23 7.10
CA LEU A 685 -40.07 -3.42 6.82
C LEU A 685 -40.32 -1.92 7.07
N ASP A 686 -41.51 -1.42 6.70
CA ASP A 686 -41.89 -0.01 6.90
C ASP A 686 -42.00 0.34 8.39
N ARG A 687 -42.47 -0.60 9.24
CA ARG A 687 -42.54 -0.40 10.70
C ARG A 687 -41.17 -0.45 11.39
N CYS A 688 -40.22 -1.29 10.96
CA CYS A 688 -38.84 -1.26 11.49
C CYS A 688 -38.15 0.05 11.08
N THR A 689 -38.38 0.54 9.86
CA THR A 689 -37.77 1.78 9.34
C THR A 689 -38.31 3.04 10.05
N ALA A 690 -39.63 3.11 10.30
CA ALA A 690 -40.23 4.21 11.04
C ALA A 690 -39.72 4.30 12.49
N LYS A 691 -39.50 3.16 13.17
CA LYS A 691 -38.94 3.14 14.53
C LYS A 691 -37.47 3.56 14.57
N PHE A 692 -36.70 3.23 13.53
CA PHE A 692 -35.30 3.65 13.42
C PHE A 692 -35.18 5.17 13.28
N LEU A 693 -35.99 5.78 12.41
CA LEU A 693 -36.02 7.23 12.20
C LEU A 693 -36.50 7.99 13.44
N ASP A 694 -37.53 7.52 14.14
CA ASP A 694 -38.03 8.13 15.38
C ASP A 694 -36.96 8.09 16.51
N THR A 695 -36.19 7.00 16.58
CA THR A 695 -35.10 6.85 17.56
C THR A 695 -33.92 7.77 17.23
N SER A 696 -33.54 7.89 15.97
CA SER A 696 -32.47 8.79 15.53
C SER A 696 -32.82 10.26 15.74
N MET A 697 -34.08 10.67 15.52
CA MET A 697 -34.51 12.05 15.77
C MET A 697 -34.49 12.39 17.27
N LYS A 698 -34.94 11.47 18.13
CA LYS A 698 -34.90 11.66 19.61
C LYS A 698 -33.46 11.77 20.15
N VAL A 699 -32.52 11.01 19.59
CA VAL A 699 -31.10 11.12 19.95
C VAL A 699 -30.52 12.48 19.54
N SER A 700 -30.93 12.99 18.37
CA SER A 700 -30.50 14.31 17.88
C SER A 700 -31.08 15.45 18.73
N GLU A 701 -32.35 15.37 19.17
CA GLU A 701 -32.96 16.34 20.09
C GLU A 701 -32.28 16.36 21.47
N ILE A 702 -31.91 15.19 22.00
CA ILE A 702 -31.19 15.08 23.28
C ILE A 702 -29.80 15.73 23.17
N MET A 703 -29.10 15.54 22.04
CA MET A 703 -27.79 16.18 21.81
C MET A 703 -27.90 17.70 21.63
N GLN A 704 -28.97 18.19 21.01
CA GLN A 704 -29.23 19.63 20.88
C GLN A 704 -29.57 20.29 22.23
N GLN A 705 -30.33 19.61 23.10
CA GLN A 705 -30.63 20.10 24.45
C GLN A 705 -29.38 20.10 25.35
N GLN A 706 -28.45 19.16 25.18
CA GLN A 706 -27.17 19.15 25.91
C GLN A 706 -26.20 20.24 25.43
N GLY A 707 -26.25 20.63 24.15
CA GLY A 707 -25.45 21.73 23.60
C GLY A 707 -25.84 23.12 24.11
N GLN A 708 -27.12 23.34 24.45
CA GLN A 708 -27.60 24.62 24.99
C GLN A 708 -27.34 24.80 26.50
N ALA A 709 -27.12 23.71 27.25
CA ALA A 709 -26.87 23.76 28.69
C ALA A 709 -25.39 24.03 29.08
N MET A 710 -24.46 24.02 28.10
CA MET A 710 -23.01 24.14 28.33
C MET A 710 -22.41 25.48 27.84
N GLY A 711 -23.23 26.41 27.34
CA GLY A 711 -22.80 27.73 26.87
C GLY A 711 -22.92 28.80 27.97
N GLY A 712 -21.96 28.85 28.90
CA GLY A 712 -22.02 29.82 29.99
C GLY A 712 -20.73 29.96 30.81
N ALA A 713 -19.60 30.23 30.17
CA ALA A 713 -18.42 30.83 30.84
C ALA A 713 -17.42 31.36 29.78
N ALA A 714 -17.32 32.69 29.65
CA ALA A 714 -16.23 33.35 28.94
C ALA A 714 -15.07 33.65 29.92
N PRO A 715 -13.82 33.66 29.42
CA PRO A 715 -12.94 34.76 29.80
C PRO A 715 -12.17 35.37 28.62
N GLN A 716 -12.35 36.69 28.53
CA GLN A 716 -11.47 37.79 28.16
C GLN A 716 -10.24 37.61 27.25
N GLN A 717 -10.15 38.61 26.37
CA GLN A 717 -9.07 39.01 25.46
C GLN A 717 -7.69 39.17 26.12
N GLY A 718 -6.66 38.85 25.36
CA GLY A 718 -5.28 39.31 25.55
C GLY A 718 -4.46 39.01 24.29
N GLY A 719 -4.07 40.05 23.55
CA GLY A 719 -3.32 39.94 22.30
C GLY A 719 -1.82 39.69 22.48
N GLY A 720 -1.13 39.43 21.36
CA GLY A 720 0.33 39.42 21.27
C GLY A 720 0.83 38.63 20.07
N GLY A 721 1.59 39.28 19.18
CA GLY A 721 2.03 38.75 17.88
C GLY A 721 3.18 37.73 17.89
N LEU A 722 3.60 37.38 16.67
CA LEU A 722 4.80 36.65 16.22
C LEU A 722 4.80 35.12 16.42
N PHE A 723 4.54 34.34 15.35
CA PHE A 723 5.47 33.96 14.27
C PHE A 723 4.69 33.39 13.08
#